data_AF-A0AAF0DQF7-F1
#
_entry.id   AF-A0AAF0DQF7-F1
#
_cell.length_a   1.000
_cell.length_b   1.000
_cell.length_c   1.000
_cell.angle_alpha   90.00
_cell.angle_beta   90.00
_cell.angle_gamma   90.00
#
_symmetry.space_group_name_H-M   'P 1'
#
loop_
_entity.id
_entity.type
_entity.pdbx_description
1 polymer ?
#
loop_
_entity_poly.entity_id
_entity_poly.type
_entity_poly.pdbx_seq_one_letter_code
_entity_poly.pdbx_strand_id
1 'polypeptide(L)'
;MPKSRRALGSRPVRHDPLRRSAPVVSEVKAEVVPVLSKLPAGPGEQVSNGEQVWALASISSLLDDEHGERNRRLLFSKNIVGRIIYALESNTDLEVRREASGALRNLCIDGSGDLFGEIANKGGIEAVLGCLRWATLGLQSHERQMERARAPAREARERLLAKPVEQMNRKERRQAAKLQAGTLPQTMEAHAEFAPDALALVDVQGWAADAPQRLASMDAAAAVCLVELCESLVTVLGCMCETSEKLLVRAVSWDWHKGALGAADAEGVRSAFAGDTLAAWLCEAVALGTAPQGPFAPQLTSLGMASANTLCALCDDAKYGLGKALVGLPSRLPTSKKARRREHETIALPTPSEMHIKRAQGSQRLALLAQAVALLPREGPVPSHAALGVITSGALCNIQRSVHAEEHLDAPVIVAEHGPLGEYAVHEILPRLVQMLANANLDELITQRTPDALQMVELALEIVAELASMLGRGDEQAEQLSITQLPLDDDDDDESDFEMLDDASDAEDEAMEREPARPGERAEPHALDHWVFAQLLQTPLLPVLVRLAAPDAASEAPDTPGAQRRAVQLRAVAAVNNFLLRFALFAPPPPSQWPSDEETLERVALWRAWVGTAYLEDAPAAPTPTGETLRSLWEQMFAVAAHWAAVPSVVEVETGVSDERASALSATSHATAAQDGLAIVDTCLGSLWSLARILEGQLPLVQDEAPAPYVTALQAAYQSARMTDVRVKSLGTLAVLARSQAYRVHAPEPPAAYLHVYGLLGELFVDAVRAACQDAQQAELLVASINAVMDTYANELAPWDPVYRTHNLQAQLTALVGPAARVLKQMDRRANVPLYMATQESLENLRAFLEYRESVH
;
A
#
# COMPACT_ATOMS: atom_id res chain seq x y z
N MET A 1 -3.33 3.98 12.99
CA MET A 1 -2.38 3.13 13.74
C MET A 1 -1.80 2.09 12.79
N PRO A 2 -0.51 1.75 12.87
CA PRO A 2 0.14 0.99 11.81
C PRO A 2 -0.47 -0.41 11.72
N LYS A 3 -0.28 -1.06 10.56
CA LYS A 3 -0.04 -2.51 10.45
C LYS A 3 0.65 -2.99 11.75
N SER A 4 0.56 -4.26 12.11
CA SER A 4 1.54 -4.83 13.05
C SER A 4 2.98 -4.69 12.46
N ARG A 5 3.52 -3.47 12.50
CA ARG A 5 4.92 -3.13 12.41
C ARG A 5 5.45 -3.64 13.72
N ARG A 6 6.02 -4.84 13.69
CA ARG A 6 7.07 -5.17 14.63
C ARG A 6 8.02 -3.97 14.64
N ALA A 7 8.18 -3.37 15.81
CA ALA A 7 9.04 -2.23 16.02
C ALA A 7 10.36 -2.45 15.28
N LEU A 8 10.76 -1.48 14.45
CA LEU A 8 12.12 -1.37 13.96
C LEU A 8 13.03 -1.44 15.18
N GLY A 9 13.72 -2.58 15.32
CA GLY A 9 14.66 -2.80 16.39
C GLY A 9 15.63 -1.63 16.45
N SER A 10 15.74 -1.04 17.65
CA SER A 10 16.82 -0.14 18.00
C SER A 10 18.14 -0.65 17.43
N ARG A 11 18.95 0.25 16.86
CA ARG A 11 20.37 -0.01 16.54
C ARG A 11 20.99 -0.94 17.60
N PRO A 12 21.77 -1.96 17.20
CA PRO A 12 22.30 -2.93 18.14
C PRO A 12 23.10 -2.21 19.22
N VAL A 13 22.55 -2.19 20.44
CA VAL A 13 23.30 -1.82 21.63
C VAL A 13 24.42 -2.85 21.74
N ARG A 14 25.67 -2.37 21.73
CA ARG A 14 26.84 -3.22 21.92
C ARG A 14 26.63 -4.05 23.19
N HIS A 15 26.63 -5.36 23.03
CA HIS A 15 26.45 -6.33 24.12
C HIS A 15 27.52 -6.09 25.19
N ASP A 16 27.11 -5.78 26.42
CA ASP A 16 27.98 -5.81 27.60
C ASP A 16 28.16 -7.29 28.01
N PRO A 17 29.38 -7.86 27.93
CA PRO A 17 29.63 -9.27 28.19
C PRO A 17 29.54 -9.67 29.67
N LEU A 18 29.23 -8.75 30.60
CA LEU A 18 29.30 -9.00 32.05
C LEU A 18 27.96 -9.19 32.77
N ARG A 19 26.81 -9.15 32.09
CA ARG A 19 25.50 -9.45 32.69
C ARG A 19 24.88 -10.73 32.13
N ARG A 20 25.22 -11.88 32.72
CA ARG A 20 24.48 -13.15 32.55
C ARG A 20 23.57 -13.37 33.76
N SER A 21 22.26 -13.30 33.56
CA SER A 21 21.27 -13.86 34.49
C SER A 21 21.21 -15.37 34.29
N ALA A 22 21.46 -16.16 35.34
CA ALA A 22 21.38 -17.62 35.27
C ALA A 22 19.92 -18.09 35.19
N PRO A 23 19.52 -18.94 34.21
CA PRO A 23 18.18 -19.50 34.17
C PRO A 23 18.08 -20.81 34.97
N VAL A 24 16.93 -20.99 35.63
CA VAL A 24 16.50 -22.25 36.24
C VAL A 24 16.13 -23.24 35.12
N VAL A 25 16.85 -24.36 35.04
CA VAL A 25 16.77 -25.36 33.96
C VAL A 25 16.58 -26.74 34.57
N SER A 26 15.41 -27.37 34.43
CA SER A 26 15.29 -28.81 34.67
C SER A 26 14.22 -29.54 33.84
N GLU A 27 13.01 -29.01 33.64
CA GLU A 27 11.92 -29.82 33.03
C GLU A 27 11.90 -29.86 31.50
N VAL A 28 12.07 -28.72 30.81
CA VAL A 28 11.97 -28.61 29.32
C VAL A 28 13.06 -29.39 28.56
N LYS A 29 14.20 -29.70 29.21
CA LYS A 29 15.28 -30.49 28.57
C LYS A 29 14.87 -31.96 28.33
N ALA A 30 13.89 -32.49 29.06
CA ALA A 30 13.51 -33.89 28.99
C ALA A 30 12.74 -34.25 27.70
N GLU A 31 11.94 -33.32 27.17
CA GLU A 31 11.07 -33.57 26.01
C GLU A 31 11.74 -33.28 24.66
N VAL A 32 12.60 -32.26 24.59
CA VAL A 32 13.20 -31.80 23.32
C VAL A 32 14.34 -32.70 22.82
N VAL A 33 15.10 -33.32 23.72
CA VAL A 33 16.29 -34.13 23.38
C VAL A 33 15.94 -35.45 22.66
N PRO A 34 14.92 -36.22 23.10
CA PRO A 34 14.50 -37.44 22.40
C PRO A 34 13.92 -37.18 21.00
N VAL A 35 13.24 -36.06 20.79
CA VAL A 35 12.66 -35.71 19.48
C VAL A 35 13.76 -35.41 18.46
N LEU A 36 14.80 -34.66 18.88
CA LEU A 36 15.92 -34.32 18.00
C LEU A 36 16.81 -35.52 17.63
N SER A 37 16.90 -36.56 18.45
CA SER A 37 17.67 -37.77 18.11
C SER A 37 17.01 -38.61 17.02
N LYS A 38 15.73 -38.34 16.72
CA LYS A 38 14.94 -38.93 15.64
C LYS A 38 14.94 -38.08 14.36
N LEU A 39 15.84 -37.11 14.28
CA LEU A 39 16.10 -36.34 13.06
C LEU A 39 17.56 -36.47 12.64
N PRO A 40 17.85 -36.74 11.36
CA PRO A 40 19.21 -36.82 10.87
C PRO A 40 19.91 -35.45 11.03
N ALA A 41 21.16 -35.48 11.51
CA ALA A 41 22.00 -34.30 11.65
C ALA A 41 22.83 -33.99 10.38
N GLY A 42 22.88 -34.92 9.42
CA GLY A 42 23.60 -34.76 8.16
C GLY A 42 23.71 -36.05 7.32
N PRO A 43 24.46 -36.01 6.21
CA PRO A 43 24.60 -37.15 5.30
C PRO A 43 25.31 -38.33 5.96
N GLY A 44 24.62 -39.47 6.05
CA GLY A 44 25.13 -40.73 6.63
C GLY A 44 24.33 -41.29 7.80
N GLU A 45 23.40 -40.50 8.36
CA GLU A 45 22.53 -40.93 9.46
C GLU A 45 21.18 -41.41 8.90
N GLN A 46 20.88 -42.71 9.01
CA GLN A 46 19.62 -43.28 8.52
C GLN A 46 18.61 -43.41 9.65
N VAL A 47 17.60 -42.55 9.61
CA VAL A 47 16.42 -42.60 10.49
C VAL A 47 15.22 -42.99 9.63
N SER A 48 14.34 -43.85 10.14
CA SER A 48 13.15 -44.26 9.37
C SER A 48 12.22 -43.06 9.10
N ASN A 49 11.52 -43.06 7.96
CA ASN A 49 10.63 -41.97 7.59
C ASN A 49 9.55 -41.72 8.67
N GLY A 50 8.98 -42.79 9.24
CA GLY A 50 7.98 -42.65 10.31
C GLY A 50 8.52 -42.01 11.60
N GLU A 51 9.78 -42.27 11.97
CA GLU A 51 10.40 -41.60 13.11
C GLU A 51 10.67 -40.12 12.82
N GLN A 52 11.04 -39.77 11.59
CA GLN A 52 11.22 -38.38 11.17
C GLN A 52 9.89 -37.62 11.15
N VAL A 53 8.83 -38.20 10.60
CA VAL A 53 7.46 -37.62 10.59
C VAL A 53 7.01 -37.33 12.02
N TRP A 54 7.12 -38.31 12.92
CA TRP A 54 6.76 -38.13 14.32
C TRP A 54 7.58 -37.01 14.99
N ALA A 55 8.88 -36.96 14.71
CA ALA A 55 9.75 -35.94 15.31
C ALA A 55 9.39 -34.53 14.83
N LEU A 56 9.16 -34.35 13.53
CA LEU A 56 8.79 -33.05 12.93
C LEU A 56 7.41 -32.60 13.39
N ALA A 57 6.43 -33.49 13.44
CA ALA A 57 5.10 -33.20 13.98
C ALA A 57 5.19 -32.77 15.45
N SER A 58 6.01 -33.47 16.26
CA SER A 58 6.24 -33.13 17.66
C SER A 58 6.89 -31.76 17.82
N ILE A 59 7.83 -31.40 16.93
CA ILE A 59 8.43 -30.06 16.91
C ILE A 59 7.39 -29.00 16.59
N SER A 60 6.53 -29.24 15.60
CA SER A 60 5.45 -28.31 15.24
C SER A 60 4.53 -28.05 16.43
N SER A 61 4.15 -29.08 17.20
CA SER A 61 3.35 -28.92 18.43
C SER A 61 4.10 -28.19 19.55
N LEU A 62 5.41 -28.46 19.72
CA LEU A 62 6.22 -27.77 20.73
C LEU A 62 6.41 -26.27 20.46
N LEU A 63 6.30 -25.86 19.19
CA LEU A 63 6.37 -24.46 18.78
C LEU A 63 5.05 -23.72 19.02
N ASP A 64 3.92 -24.43 19.07
CA ASP A 64 2.57 -23.90 19.24
C ASP A 64 2.13 -23.81 20.72
N ASP A 65 2.91 -24.40 21.63
CA ASP A 65 2.64 -24.41 23.07
C ASP A 65 2.86 -23.02 23.73
N GLU A 66 2.27 -22.78 24.91
CA GLU A 66 2.42 -21.54 25.69
C GLU A 66 3.89 -21.21 26.01
N HIS A 67 4.76 -22.24 26.02
CA HIS A 67 6.21 -22.12 26.19
C HIS A 67 7.00 -22.01 24.88
N GLY A 68 6.32 -21.76 23.75
CA GLY A 68 6.87 -21.80 22.39
C GLY A 68 8.15 -20.99 22.20
N GLU A 69 8.26 -19.80 22.80
CA GLU A 69 9.47 -18.97 22.71
C GLU A 69 10.69 -19.60 23.42
N ARG A 70 10.47 -20.26 24.56
CA ARG A 70 11.53 -20.97 25.28
C ARG A 70 11.95 -22.24 24.53
N ASN A 71 10.98 -22.98 23.99
CA ASN A 71 11.21 -24.17 23.18
C ASN A 71 11.95 -23.82 21.89
N ARG A 72 11.56 -22.74 21.22
CA ARG A 72 12.21 -22.19 20.02
C ARG A 72 13.68 -21.91 20.27
N ARG A 73 14.04 -21.21 21.36
CA ARG A 73 15.45 -20.95 21.74
C ARG A 73 16.24 -22.23 21.98
N LEU A 74 15.64 -23.23 22.63
CA LEU A 74 16.30 -24.50 22.90
C LEU A 74 16.54 -25.30 21.60
N LEU A 75 15.53 -25.40 20.74
CA LEU A 75 15.62 -26.05 19.43
C LEU A 75 16.68 -25.36 18.55
N PHE A 76 16.73 -24.03 18.58
CA PHE A 76 17.72 -23.21 17.90
C PHE A 76 19.15 -23.59 18.31
N SER A 77 19.39 -23.73 19.62
CA SER A 77 20.69 -24.14 20.15
C SER A 77 21.15 -25.55 19.71
N LYS A 78 20.24 -26.34 19.14
CA LYS A 78 20.46 -27.71 18.69
C LYS A 78 20.42 -27.89 17.17
N ASN A 79 20.66 -26.81 16.42
CA ASN A 79 20.78 -26.84 14.96
C ASN A 79 19.48 -27.30 14.27
N ILE A 80 18.30 -27.02 14.86
CA ILE A 80 17.02 -27.50 14.32
C ILE A 80 16.80 -27.08 12.86
N VAL A 81 17.16 -25.85 12.51
CA VAL A 81 17.01 -25.30 11.16
C VAL A 81 17.80 -26.13 10.14
N GLY A 82 19.00 -26.60 10.50
CA GLY A 82 19.82 -27.40 9.60
C GLY A 82 19.22 -28.80 9.37
N ARG A 83 18.64 -29.38 10.43
CA ARG A 83 17.98 -30.70 10.35
C ARG A 83 16.71 -30.64 9.50
N ILE A 84 15.90 -29.59 9.66
CA ILE A 84 14.68 -29.38 8.88
C ILE A 84 15.00 -29.16 7.39
N ILE A 85 15.96 -28.28 7.07
CA ILE A 85 16.39 -28.05 5.68
C ILE A 85 16.91 -29.35 5.06
N TYR A 86 17.73 -30.10 5.79
CA TYR A 86 18.22 -31.40 5.32
C TYR A 86 17.08 -32.40 5.06
N ALA A 87 16.07 -32.48 5.94
CA ALA A 87 14.91 -33.34 5.74
C ALA A 87 14.10 -32.93 4.49
N LEU A 88 14.00 -31.63 4.22
CA LEU A 88 13.31 -31.10 3.04
C LEU A 88 14.03 -31.43 1.73
N GLU A 89 15.37 -31.36 1.71
CA GLU A 89 16.17 -31.58 0.50
C GLU A 89 16.45 -33.05 0.22
N SER A 90 16.82 -33.82 1.26
CA SER A 90 17.39 -35.16 1.10
C SER A 90 16.36 -36.28 0.99
N ASN A 91 15.16 -36.10 1.53
CA ASN A 91 14.11 -37.13 1.52
C ASN A 91 13.22 -36.97 0.28
N THR A 92 12.70 -38.05 -0.30
CA THR A 92 11.70 -38.01 -1.40
C THR A 92 10.29 -38.37 -0.93
N ASP A 93 10.17 -38.78 0.33
CA ASP A 93 8.89 -39.10 0.98
C ASP A 93 8.08 -37.83 1.21
N LEU A 94 6.82 -37.86 0.78
CA LEU A 94 5.95 -36.70 0.79
C LEU A 94 5.54 -36.30 2.22
N GLU A 95 5.31 -37.27 3.11
CA GLU A 95 4.92 -36.99 4.50
C GLU A 95 6.08 -36.34 5.26
N VAL A 96 7.30 -36.83 5.08
CA VAL A 96 8.50 -36.21 5.69
C VAL A 96 8.66 -34.76 5.22
N ARG A 97 8.52 -34.49 3.92
CA ARG A 97 8.62 -33.13 3.39
C ARG A 97 7.51 -32.21 3.89
N ARG A 98 6.27 -32.71 3.97
CA ARG A 98 5.11 -31.97 4.48
C ARG A 98 5.30 -31.59 5.96
N GLU A 99 5.74 -32.51 6.80
CA GLU A 99 6.02 -32.18 8.21
C GLU A 99 7.23 -31.25 8.36
N ALA A 100 8.26 -31.41 7.54
CA ALA A 100 9.43 -30.54 7.56
C ALA A 100 9.07 -29.10 7.16
N SER A 101 8.27 -28.92 6.11
CA SER A 101 7.81 -27.59 5.70
C SER A 101 6.87 -26.97 6.74
N GLY A 102 5.98 -27.76 7.37
CA GLY A 102 5.12 -27.29 8.45
C GLY A 102 5.90 -26.83 9.69
N ALA A 103 6.91 -27.60 10.11
CA ALA A 103 7.79 -27.21 11.21
C ALA A 103 8.58 -25.93 10.88
N LEU A 104 9.06 -25.81 9.63
CA LEU A 104 9.74 -24.59 9.16
C LEU A 104 8.81 -23.38 9.13
N ARG A 105 7.56 -23.57 8.70
CA ARG A 105 6.51 -22.53 8.69
C ARG A 105 6.28 -21.97 10.09
N ASN A 106 6.07 -22.84 11.08
CA ASN A 106 5.84 -22.42 12.46
C ASN A 106 7.07 -21.72 13.09
N LEU A 107 8.29 -22.04 12.64
CA LEU A 107 9.48 -21.28 12.99
C LEU A 107 9.46 -19.87 12.37
N CYS A 108 9.03 -19.75 11.11
CA CYS A 108 9.06 -18.49 10.37
C CYS A 108 7.97 -17.51 10.80
N ILE A 109 6.74 -17.96 11.10
CA ILE A 109 5.61 -17.08 11.46
C ILE A 109 5.95 -16.14 12.63
N ASP A 110 6.63 -16.67 13.66
CA ASP A 110 7.05 -15.86 14.82
C ASP A 110 8.54 -15.49 14.80
N GLY A 111 9.26 -15.80 13.72
CA GLY A 111 10.71 -15.75 13.64
C GLY A 111 11.33 -14.39 13.95
N SER A 112 12.50 -14.36 14.59
CA SER A 112 13.31 -13.13 14.73
C SER A 112 14.28 -12.96 13.56
N GLY A 113 14.85 -11.76 13.39
CA GLY A 113 15.84 -11.49 12.33
C GLY A 113 17.04 -12.45 12.33
N ASP A 114 17.46 -12.92 13.52
CA ASP A 114 18.55 -13.90 13.65
C ASP A 114 18.16 -15.28 13.11
N LEU A 115 16.91 -15.72 13.28
CA LEU A 115 16.40 -16.96 12.70
C LEU A 115 16.46 -16.92 11.18
N PHE A 116 15.97 -15.84 10.57
CA PHE A 116 15.99 -15.71 9.11
C PHE A 116 17.42 -15.65 8.57
N GLY A 117 18.35 -15.04 9.30
CA GLY A 117 19.77 -15.09 8.99
C GLY A 117 20.34 -16.52 9.01
N GLU A 118 19.97 -17.34 10.00
CA GLU A 118 20.39 -18.74 10.07
C GLU A 118 19.79 -19.60 8.96
N ILE A 119 18.49 -19.48 8.68
CA ILE A 119 17.81 -20.16 7.58
C ILE A 119 18.52 -19.82 6.25
N ALA A 120 18.82 -18.53 6.03
CA ALA A 120 19.50 -18.06 4.83
C ALA A 120 20.92 -18.59 4.67
N ASN A 121 21.68 -18.69 5.77
CA ASN A 121 23.05 -19.20 5.77
C ASN A 121 23.11 -20.70 5.46
N LYS A 122 22.02 -21.43 5.73
CA LYS A 122 21.89 -22.86 5.50
C LYS A 122 21.21 -23.21 4.17
N GLY A 123 21.02 -22.22 3.28
CA GLY A 123 20.42 -22.43 1.97
C GLY A 123 18.90 -22.61 2.00
N GLY A 124 18.20 -22.09 3.02
CA GLY A 124 16.77 -22.29 3.17
C GLY A 124 15.93 -21.75 2.00
N ILE A 125 16.36 -20.68 1.33
CA ILE A 125 15.68 -20.16 0.12
C ILE A 125 15.77 -21.18 -1.01
N GLU A 126 16.97 -21.68 -1.29
CA GLU A 126 17.22 -22.67 -2.34
C GLU A 126 16.51 -24.00 -2.05
N ALA A 127 16.49 -24.43 -0.79
CA ALA A 127 15.77 -25.63 -0.35
C ALA A 127 14.26 -25.50 -0.55
N VAL A 128 13.68 -24.36 -0.16
CA VAL A 128 12.24 -24.09 -0.30
C VAL A 128 11.85 -24.04 -1.77
N LEU A 129 12.56 -23.26 -2.59
CA LEU A 129 12.27 -23.15 -4.03
C LEU A 129 12.53 -24.46 -4.78
N GLY A 130 13.58 -25.20 -4.41
CA GLY A 130 13.88 -26.52 -4.93
C GLY A 130 12.76 -27.53 -4.63
N CYS A 131 12.23 -27.52 -3.40
CA CYS A 131 11.12 -28.37 -3.00
C CYS A 131 9.80 -27.96 -3.69
N LEU A 132 9.56 -26.65 -3.85
CA LEU A 132 8.39 -26.13 -4.55
C LEU A 132 8.40 -26.54 -6.04
N ARG A 133 9.56 -26.45 -6.67
CA ARG A 133 9.78 -26.96 -8.03
C ARG A 133 9.52 -28.45 -8.13
N TRP A 134 10.00 -29.24 -7.17
CA TRP A 134 9.72 -30.68 -7.12
C TRP A 134 8.22 -30.95 -6.97
N ALA A 135 7.52 -30.23 -6.10
CA ALA A 135 6.08 -30.38 -5.90
C ALA A 135 5.29 -30.04 -7.18
N THR A 136 5.76 -29.05 -7.94
CA THR A 136 5.18 -28.66 -9.24
C THR A 136 5.18 -29.82 -10.24
N LEU A 137 6.22 -30.67 -10.25
CA LEU A 137 6.23 -31.86 -11.11
C LEU A 137 5.14 -32.87 -10.73
N GLY A 138 4.84 -32.98 -9.43
CA GLY A 138 3.75 -33.82 -8.93
C GLY A 138 2.35 -33.32 -9.33
N LEU A 139 2.23 -32.02 -9.64
CA LEU A 139 0.97 -31.37 -10.01
C LEU A 139 0.71 -31.36 -11.53
N GLN A 140 1.70 -31.72 -12.35
CA GLN A 140 1.63 -31.62 -13.81
C GLN A 140 1.26 -32.91 -14.52
N SER A 141 0.69 -32.78 -15.73
CA SER A 141 0.40 -33.95 -16.55
C SER A 141 1.64 -34.56 -17.21
N HIS A 142 1.95 -35.82 -16.90
CA HIS A 142 2.96 -36.64 -17.57
C HIS A 142 2.80 -36.68 -19.10
N GLU A 143 1.56 -36.70 -19.62
CA GLU A 143 1.33 -36.66 -21.07
C GLU A 143 1.72 -35.30 -21.67
N ARG A 144 1.31 -34.20 -21.04
CA ARG A 144 1.71 -32.85 -21.48
C ARG A 144 3.19 -32.59 -21.29
N GLN A 145 3.82 -33.13 -20.23
CA GLN A 145 5.27 -33.11 -20.04
C GLN A 145 5.98 -33.81 -21.20
N MET A 146 5.49 -34.98 -21.62
CA MET A 146 6.02 -35.72 -22.76
C MET A 146 5.77 -35.02 -24.11
N GLU A 147 4.62 -34.37 -24.29
CA GLU A 147 4.35 -33.53 -25.46
C GLU A 147 5.31 -32.33 -25.54
N ARG A 148 5.56 -31.66 -24.41
CA ARG A 148 6.53 -30.55 -24.32
C ARG A 148 7.95 -30.99 -24.58
N ALA A 149 8.36 -32.14 -24.06
CA ALA A 149 9.65 -32.73 -24.37
C ALA A 149 9.82 -32.99 -25.88
N ARG A 150 8.72 -33.26 -26.59
CA ARG A 150 8.69 -33.50 -28.03
C ARG A 150 8.50 -32.22 -28.86
N ALA A 151 8.03 -31.12 -28.28
CA ALA A 151 7.69 -29.89 -28.99
C ALA A 151 8.88 -29.25 -29.74
N PRO A 152 10.11 -29.14 -29.18
CA PRO A 152 11.25 -28.60 -29.93
C PRO A 152 11.60 -29.43 -31.16
N ALA A 153 11.49 -30.76 -31.05
CA ALA A 153 11.74 -31.67 -32.18
C ALA A 153 10.66 -31.53 -33.27
N ARG A 154 9.41 -31.27 -32.87
CA ARG A 154 8.29 -31.01 -33.78
C ARG A 154 8.43 -29.66 -34.49
N GLU A 155 8.75 -28.59 -33.77
CA GLU A 155 9.01 -27.26 -34.36
C GLU A 155 10.22 -27.28 -35.29
N ALA A 156 11.31 -27.96 -34.91
CA ALA A 156 12.47 -28.12 -35.78
C ALA A 156 12.11 -28.86 -37.07
N ARG A 157 11.24 -29.87 -36.98
CA ARG A 157 10.69 -30.58 -38.15
C ARG A 157 9.83 -29.68 -39.02
N GLU A 158 8.91 -28.92 -38.44
CA GLU A 158 8.02 -28.00 -39.16
C GLU A 158 8.80 -26.87 -39.82
N ARG A 159 9.77 -26.25 -39.12
CA ARG A 159 10.69 -25.24 -39.69
C ARG A 159 11.53 -25.79 -40.83
N LEU A 160 12.04 -27.03 -40.69
CA LEU A 160 12.80 -27.66 -41.77
C LEU A 160 11.90 -27.92 -42.98
N LEU A 161 10.65 -28.37 -42.80
CA LEU A 161 9.71 -28.62 -43.91
C LEU A 161 9.18 -27.33 -44.55
N ALA A 162 9.10 -26.22 -43.81
CA ALA A 162 8.65 -24.93 -44.31
C ALA A 162 9.73 -24.14 -45.07
N LYS A 163 11.01 -24.52 -44.94
CA LYS A 163 12.13 -23.83 -45.60
C LYS A 163 12.15 -24.15 -47.11
N PRO A 164 12.20 -23.14 -48.01
CA PRO A 164 12.29 -23.38 -49.45
C PRO A 164 13.54 -24.21 -49.81
N VAL A 165 13.41 -25.15 -50.74
CA VAL A 165 14.48 -26.10 -51.09
C VAL A 165 15.74 -25.38 -51.56
N GLU A 166 15.63 -24.22 -52.21
CA GLU A 166 16.79 -23.43 -52.66
C GLU A 166 17.66 -22.96 -51.48
N GLN A 167 17.05 -22.67 -50.32
CA GLN A 167 17.71 -22.15 -49.12
C GLN A 167 18.23 -23.24 -48.18
N MET A 168 17.90 -24.51 -48.44
CA MET A 168 18.37 -25.62 -47.62
C MET A 168 19.81 -26.01 -47.95
N ASN A 169 20.64 -26.23 -46.93
CA ASN A 169 21.96 -26.80 -47.12
C ASN A 169 21.88 -28.30 -47.52
N ARG A 170 22.98 -28.89 -48.00
CA ARG A 170 23.01 -30.30 -48.49
C ARG A 170 22.58 -31.31 -47.40
N LYS A 171 22.77 -31.01 -46.12
CA LYS A 171 22.39 -31.85 -44.97
C LYS A 171 20.90 -31.70 -44.65
N GLU A 172 20.38 -30.48 -44.65
CA GLU A 172 18.96 -30.13 -44.48
C GLU A 172 18.09 -30.74 -45.59
N ARG A 173 18.51 -30.66 -46.87
CA ARG A 173 17.78 -31.29 -48.00
C ARG A 173 17.65 -32.80 -47.83
N ARG A 174 18.72 -33.45 -47.34
CA ARG A 174 18.72 -34.90 -47.08
C ARG A 174 17.82 -35.26 -45.88
N GLN A 175 17.75 -34.40 -44.87
CA GLN A 175 16.87 -34.60 -43.71
C GLN A 175 15.41 -34.34 -44.07
N ALA A 176 15.10 -33.30 -44.84
CA ALA A 176 13.75 -32.99 -45.32
C ALA A 176 13.21 -34.09 -46.26
N ALA A 177 14.03 -34.60 -47.19
CA ALA A 177 13.66 -35.71 -48.05
C ALA A 177 13.40 -37.02 -47.28
N LYS A 178 14.18 -37.30 -46.23
CA LYS A 178 13.95 -38.45 -45.34
C LYS A 178 12.64 -38.30 -44.56
N LEU A 179 12.35 -37.11 -44.03
CA LEU A 179 11.11 -36.81 -43.32
C LEU A 179 9.88 -36.90 -44.22
N GLN A 180 9.96 -36.48 -45.49
CA GLN A 180 8.89 -36.63 -46.48
C GLN A 180 8.67 -38.09 -46.91
N ALA A 181 9.73 -38.90 -46.93
CA ALA A 181 9.66 -40.34 -47.22
C ALA A 181 9.28 -41.21 -46.00
N GLY A 182 8.84 -40.59 -44.89
CA GLY A 182 8.43 -41.31 -43.67
C GLY A 182 9.57 -41.99 -42.91
N THR A 183 10.83 -41.69 -43.25
CA THR A 183 12.02 -42.28 -42.61
C THR A 183 12.60 -41.30 -41.59
N LEU A 184 12.54 -41.64 -40.30
CA LEU A 184 13.07 -40.80 -39.23
C LEU A 184 14.63 -40.80 -39.25
N PRO A 185 15.29 -39.63 -39.26
CA PRO A 185 16.72 -39.55 -38.98
C PRO A 185 16.98 -39.93 -37.51
N GLN A 186 18.00 -40.75 -37.21
CA GLN A 186 18.43 -41.09 -35.83
C GLN A 186 18.74 -39.85 -34.96
N THR A 187 19.03 -38.70 -35.56
CA THR A 187 19.25 -37.43 -34.84
C THR A 187 17.95 -36.68 -34.49
N MET A 188 16.81 -37.12 -35.00
CA MET A 188 15.47 -36.56 -34.76
C MET A 188 14.49 -37.59 -34.17
N GLU A 189 14.88 -38.85 -34.09
CA GLU A 189 14.32 -39.77 -33.10
C GLU A 189 14.73 -39.24 -31.73
N ALA A 190 13.83 -38.52 -31.07
CA ALA A 190 13.88 -38.47 -29.63
C ALA A 190 13.72 -39.92 -29.16
N HIS A 191 14.83 -40.63 -28.95
CA HIS A 191 14.82 -41.77 -28.06
C HIS A 191 14.24 -41.23 -26.76
N ALA A 192 13.00 -41.62 -26.46
CA ALA A 192 12.41 -41.45 -25.15
C ALA A 192 13.08 -42.43 -24.16
N GLU A 193 14.42 -42.53 -24.21
CA GLU A 193 15.19 -43.03 -23.10
C GLU A 193 15.22 -41.90 -22.09
N PHE A 194 14.69 -42.17 -20.91
CA PHE A 194 14.62 -41.25 -19.77
C PHE A 194 15.95 -40.51 -19.60
N ALA A 195 16.01 -39.26 -20.06
CA ALA A 195 17.06 -38.37 -19.62
C ALA A 195 16.88 -38.19 -18.09
N PRO A 196 17.95 -38.23 -17.29
CA PRO A 196 17.87 -37.97 -15.85
C PRO A 196 17.28 -36.59 -15.51
N ASP A 197 17.17 -35.71 -16.51
CA ASP A 197 16.73 -34.32 -16.44
C ASP A 197 15.22 -34.12 -16.71
N ALA A 198 14.35 -34.98 -16.16
CA ALA A 198 12.89 -34.70 -16.12
C ALA A 198 12.57 -33.34 -15.46
N LEU A 199 13.52 -32.84 -14.66
CA LEU A 199 13.52 -31.54 -13.99
C LEU A 199 13.64 -30.34 -14.95
N ALA A 200 14.20 -30.49 -16.17
CA ALA A 200 14.33 -29.38 -17.13
C ALA A 200 13.00 -28.98 -17.82
N LEU A 201 11.93 -29.76 -17.62
CA LEU A 201 10.63 -29.64 -18.30
C LEU A 201 9.52 -29.01 -17.45
N VAL A 202 9.84 -28.43 -16.29
CA VAL A 202 8.84 -27.83 -15.39
C VAL A 202 8.16 -26.63 -16.07
N ASP A 203 6.87 -26.77 -16.35
CA ASP A 203 6.01 -25.65 -16.76
C ASP A 203 5.40 -24.90 -15.58
N VAL A 204 5.94 -23.73 -15.29
CA VAL A 204 5.42 -22.87 -14.22
C VAL A 204 4.28 -21.96 -14.65
N GLN A 205 3.96 -21.85 -15.94
CA GLN A 205 2.97 -20.89 -16.48
C GLN A 205 1.59 -21.53 -16.75
N GLY A 206 1.40 -22.82 -16.43
CA GLY A 206 0.15 -23.52 -16.73
C GLY A 206 -0.07 -24.81 -15.95
N TRP A 207 0.63 -24.98 -14.83
CA TRP A 207 0.50 -26.20 -14.02
C TRP A 207 -0.84 -26.27 -13.29
N ALA A 208 -1.49 -25.14 -12.98
CA ALA A 208 -2.78 -25.16 -12.28
C ALA A 208 -3.89 -25.78 -13.15
N ALA A 209 -3.78 -25.70 -14.47
CA ALA A 209 -4.71 -26.35 -15.39
C ALA A 209 -4.60 -27.89 -15.38
N ASP A 210 -3.46 -28.44 -14.97
CA ASP A 210 -3.23 -29.89 -14.84
C ASP A 210 -3.57 -30.42 -13.43
N ALA A 211 -3.38 -29.58 -12.42
CA ALA A 211 -3.42 -29.97 -11.01
C ALA A 211 -4.71 -30.70 -10.59
N PRO A 212 -5.94 -30.24 -10.95
CA PRO A 212 -7.17 -30.92 -10.52
C PRO A 212 -7.25 -32.37 -10.99
N GLN A 213 -6.91 -32.62 -12.27
CA GLN A 213 -6.93 -33.97 -12.83
C GLN A 213 -5.83 -34.84 -12.19
N ARG A 214 -4.66 -34.26 -11.92
CA ARG A 214 -3.55 -34.96 -11.29
C ARG A 214 -3.84 -35.35 -9.86
N LEU A 215 -4.31 -34.40 -9.04
CA LEU A 215 -4.70 -34.65 -7.66
C LEU A 215 -5.84 -35.67 -7.56
N ALA A 216 -6.81 -35.62 -8.48
CA ALA A 216 -7.88 -36.62 -8.54
C ALA A 216 -7.39 -38.04 -8.91
N SER A 217 -6.23 -38.16 -9.56
CA SER A 217 -5.61 -39.46 -9.88
C SER A 217 -4.71 -40.02 -8.76
N MET A 218 -4.38 -39.20 -7.76
CA MET A 218 -3.56 -39.59 -6.62
C MET A 218 -4.41 -40.22 -5.51
N ASP A 219 -3.74 -40.92 -4.59
CA ASP A 219 -4.35 -41.23 -3.30
C ASP A 219 -4.73 -39.94 -2.57
N ALA A 220 -5.88 -39.94 -1.88
CA ALA A 220 -6.43 -38.73 -1.26
C ALA A 220 -5.50 -38.15 -0.18
N ALA A 221 -4.83 -38.98 0.61
CA ALA A 221 -3.89 -38.51 1.63
C ALA A 221 -2.64 -37.92 0.98
N ALA A 222 -2.14 -38.54 -0.09
CA ALA A 222 -1.02 -38.02 -0.85
C ALA A 222 -1.35 -36.68 -1.54
N ALA A 223 -2.55 -36.53 -2.11
CA ALA A 223 -3.00 -35.28 -2.70
C ALA A 223 -3.05 -34.14 -1.66
N VAL A 224 -3.60 -34.40 -0.48
CA VAL A 224 -3.64 -33.43 0.64
C VAL A 224 -2.23 -33.06 1.09
N CYS A 225 -1.36 -34.04 1.31
CA CYS A 225 0.02 -33.78 1.75
C CYS A 225 0.79 -32.91 0.74
N LEU A 226 0.57 -33.10 -0.56
CA LEU A 226 1.23 -32.32 -1.60
C LEU A 226 0.79 -30.85 -1.59
N VAL A 227 -0.52 -30.61 -1.42
CA VAL A 227 -1.06 -29.25 -1.37
C VAL A 227 -0.63 -28.52 -0.09
N GLU A 228 -0.67 -29.17 1.07
CA GLU A 228 -0.23 -28.60 2.35
C GLU A 228 1.28 -28.35 2.40
N LEU A 229 2.08 -29.19 1.72
CA LEU A 229 3.50 -28.96 1.51
C LEU A 229 3.70 -27.64 0.74
N CYS A 230 3.03 -27.46 -0.40
CA CYS A 230 3.11 -26.23 -1.19
C CYS A 230 2.69 -25.00 -0.37
N GLU A 231 1.56 -25.07 0.35
CA GLU A 231 1.05 -23.98 1.19
C GLU A 231 2.09 -23.56 2.23
N SER A 232 2.69 -24.54 2.92
CA SER A 232 3.69 -24.28 3.95
C SER A 232 4.96 -23.66 3.37
N LEU A 233 5.42 -24.14 2.21
CA LEU A 233 6.60 -23.59 1.53
C LEU A 233 6.39 -22.15 1.06
N VAL A 234 5.21 -21.85 0.52
CA VAL A 234 4.83 -20.49 0.09
C VAL A 234 4.80 -19.54 1.28
N THR A 235 4.19 -19.97 2.38
CA THR A 235 4.13 -19.17 3.62
C THR A 235 5.54 -18.88 4.16
N VAL A 236 6.40 -19.91 4.20
CA VAL A 236 7.81 -19.76 4.59
C VAL A 236 8.54 -18.76 3.70
N LEU A 237 8.33 -18.84 2.39
CA LEU A 237 8.93 -17.91 1.43
C LEU A 237 8.47 -16.47 1.67
N GLY A 238 7.16 -16.26 1.88
CA GLY A 238 6.59 -14.96 2.24
C GLY A 238 7.23 -14.36 3.49
N CYS A 239 7.23 -15.08 4.61
CA CYS A 239 7.80 -14.61 5.88
C CYS A 239 9.29 -14.23 5.75
N MET A 240 10.09 -15.05 5.06
CA MET A 240 11.53 -14.79 4.87
C MET A 240 11.79 -13.53 4.03
N CYS A 241 11.03 -13.37 2.94
CA CYS A 241 11.24 -12.29 2.00
C CYS A 241 10.68 -10.95 2.50
N GLU A 242 9.56 -10.98 3.23
CA GLU A 242 9.01 -9.80 3.92
C GLU A 242 9.97 -9.26 4.97
N THR A 243 10.64 -10.15 5.72
CA THR A 243 11.56 -9.74 6.80
C THR A 243 12.93 -9.29 6.29
N SER A 244 13.38 -9.79 5.13
CA SER A 244 14.72 -9.50 4.63
C SER A 244 14.77 -9.34 3.11
N GLU A 245 15.01 -8.10 2.70
CA GLU A 245 15.30 -7.69 1.32
C GLU A 245 16.35 -8.58 0.62
N LYS A 246 17.43 -8.94 1.32
CA LYS A 246 18.49 -9.81 0.74
C LYS A 246 17.95 -11.19 0.35
N LEU A 247 16.96 -11.69 1.08
CA LEU A 247 16.35 -12.99 0.81
C LEU A 247 15.35 -12.89 -0.33
N LEU A 248 14.60 -11.78 -0.40
CA LEU A 248 13.78 -11.47 -1.57
C LEU A 248 14.61 -11.45 -2.85
N VAL A 249 15.72 -10.69 -2.87
CA VAL A 249 16.63 -10.63 -4.03
C VAL A 249 17.16 -12.02 -4.41
N ARG A 250 17.55 -12.83 -3.42
CA ARG A 250 17.98 -14.22 -3.66
C ARG A 250 16.85 -15.05 -4.28
N ALA A 251 15.63 -14.98 -3.74
CA ALA A 251 14.48 -15.74 -4.23
C ALA A 251 14.11 -15.40 -5.68
N VAL A 252 14.04 -14.10 -6.02
CA VAL A 252 13.71 -13.67 -7.40
C VAL A 252 14.84 -13.96 -8.40
N SER A 253 16.08 -14.07 -7.91
CA SER A 253 17.25 -14.40 -8.74
C SER A 253 17.46 -15.91 -8.96
N TRP A 254 16.69 -16.77 -8.29
CA TRP A 254 16.89 -18.21 -8.33
C TRP A 254 16.45 -18.81 -9.68
N ASP A 255 17.32 -19.65 -10.26
CA ASP A 255 17.08 -20.29 -11.55
C ASP A 255 16.33 -21.62 -11.37
N TRP A 256 15.02 -21.56 -11.66
CA TRP A 256 14.11 -22.70 -11.59
C TRP A 256 14.42 -23.80 -12.61
N HIS A 257 15.23 -23.55 -13.65
CA HIS A 257 15.57 -24.56 -14.65
C HIS A 257 16.86 -25.31 -14.31
N LYS A 258 17.81 -24.67 -13.61
CA LYS A 258 19.09 -25.28 -13.22
C LYS A 258 19.06 -26.03 -11.89
N GLY A 259 18.22 -25.61 -10.93
CA GLY A 259 18.14 -26.23 -9.61
C GLY A 259 19.43 -26.06 -8.78
N ALA A 260 19.36 -26.35 -7.48
CA ALA A 260 20.42 -26.03 -6.52
C ALA A 260 21.69 -26.92 -6.58
N LEU A 261 21.81 -27.85 -7.53
CA LEU A 261 22.88 -28.86 -7.54
C LEU A 261 23.76 -28.85 -8.79
N GLY A 262 24.06 -27.66 -9.33
CA GLY A 262 25.08 -27.52 -10.36
C GLY A 262 25.26 -26.11 -10.89
N ALA A 263 25.86 -25.19 -10.11
CA ALA A 263 26.60 -24.04 -10.63
C ALA A 263 27.28 -23.25 -9.49
N ALA A 264 28.28 -23.85 -8.84
CA ALA A 264 29.52 -23.10 -8.73
C ALA A 264 30.14 -23.17 -10.13
N ASP A 265 30.51 -22.02 -10.68
CA ASP A 265 31.19 -21.86 -11.98
C ASP A 265 30.30 -21.93 -13.24
N ALA A 266 29.71 -20.78 -13.59
CA ALA A 266 29.76 -20.27 -14.96
C ALA A 266 29.38 -18.78 -14.96
N GLU A 267 30.12 -17.99 -15.74
CA GLU A 267 29.85 -16.60 -16.13
C GLU A 267 28.54 -16.50 -16.95
N GLY A 268 27.42 -16.92 -16.35
CA GLY A 268 26.12 -17.00 -17.00
C GLY A 268 25.41 -15.65 -16.99
N VAL A 269 25.04 -15.19 -18.18
CA VAL A 269 24.21 -14.01 -18.40
C VAL A 269 22.91 -14.12 -17.58
N ARG A 270 22.63 -13.12 -16.74
CA ARG A 270 21.41 -13.08 -15.93
C ARG A 270 20.21 -12.66 -16.81
N SER A 271 19.05 -13.26 -16.55
CA SER A 271 17.78 -12.86 -17.19
C SER A 271 17.46 -11.41 -16.84
N ALA A 272 16.99 -10.64 -17.83
CA ALA A 272 16.45 -9.29 -17.62
C ALA A 272 15.11 -9.29 -16.85
N PHE A 273 14.47 -10.45 -16.69
CA PHE A 273 13.17 -10.63 -16.05
C PHE A 273 13.32 -11.47 -14.77
N ALA A 274 14.03 -10.96 -13.77
CA ALA A 274 14.19 -11.64 -12.49
C ALA A 274 12.83 -11.77 -11.78
N GLY A 275 12.55 -12.94 -11.21
CA GLY A 275 11.29 -13.25 -10.50
C GLY A 275 10.16 -13.75 -11.39
N ASP A 276 10.31 -13.76 -12.72
CA ASP A 276 9.25 -14.13 -13.67
C ASP A 276 8.63 -15.51 -13.40
N THR A 277 9.48 -16.49 -13.10
CA THR A 277 9.05 -17.87 -12.83
C THR A 277 8.32 -18.01 -11.49
N LEU A 278 8.82 -17.34 -10.45
CA LEU A 278 8.18 -17.32 -9.13
C LEU A 278 6.83 -16.61 -9.19
N ALA A 279 6.76 -15.48 -9.89
CA ALA A 279 5.54 -14.73 -10.15
C ALA A 279 4.48 -15.62 -10.83
N ALA A 280 4.85 -16.32 -11.90
CA ALA A 280 3.96 -17.24 -12.60
C ALA A 280 3.44 -18.35 -11.69
N TRP A 281 4.34 -18.99 -10.94
CA TRP A 281 3.96 -20.07 -10.03
C TRP A 281 2.93 -19.62 -9.00
N LEU A 282 3.14 -18.44 -8.39
CA LEU A 282 2.23 -17.88 -7.40
C LEU A 282 0.88 -17.49 -8.01
N CYS A 283 0.85 -16.89 -9.21
CA CYS A 283 -0.40 -16.57 -9.91
C CYS A 283 -1.21 -17.81 -10.27
N GLU A 284 -0.55 -18.89 -10.73
CA GLU A 284 -1.20 -20.19 -10.99
C GLU A 284 -1.78 -20.80 -9.70
N ALA A 285 -1.07 -20.71 -8.58
CA ALA A 285 -1.58 -21.18 -7.28
C ALA A 285 -2.82 -20.37 -6.82
N VAL A 286 -2.83 -19.05 -7.03
CA VAL A 286 -4.00 -18.20 -6.78
C VAL A 286 -5.18 -18.63 -7.65
N ALA A 287 -4.96 -18.80 -8.96
CA ALA A 287 -5.99 -19.24 -9.89
C ALA A 287 -6.60 -20.59 -9.50
N LEU A 288 -5.77 -21.54 -9.07
CA LEU A 288 -6.22 -22.86 -8.61
C LEU A 288 -7.17 -22.77 -7.40
N GLY A 289 -6.98 -21.78 -6.53
CA GLY A 289 -7.83 -21.54 -5.36
C GLY A 289 -9.18 -20.88 -5.68
N THR A 290 -9.42 -20.41 -6.91
CA THR A 290 -10.65 -19.68 -7.27
C THR A 290 -11.87 -20.56 -7.51
N ALA A 291 -11.66 -21.76 -8.04
CA ALA A 291 -12.74 -22.70 -8.33
C ALA A 291 -12.35 -24.12 -7.87
N PRO A 292 -12.10 -24.30 -6.57
CA PRO A 292 -11.61 -25.57 -6.05
C PRO A 292 -12.72 -26.64 -6.17
N GLN A 293 -12.39 -27.78 -6.76
CA GLN A 293 -13.32 -28.91 -6.95
C GLN A 293 -12.79 -30.16 -6.24
N GLY A 294 -13.71 -31.00 -5.75
CA GLY A 294 -13.37 -32.30 -5.17
C GLY A 294 -13.04 -32.27 -3.66
N PRO A 295 -12.53 -33.39 -3.11
CA PRO A 295 -12.38 -33.59 -1.66
C PRO A 295 -11.27 -32.75 -1.01
N PHE A 296 -10.37 -32.20 -1.80
CA PHE A 296 -9.24 -31.36 -1.37
C PHE A 296 -9.47 -29.86 -1.62
N ALA A 297 -10.73 -29.46 -1.87
CA ALA A 297 -11.08 -28.08 -2.15
C ALA A 297 -10.63 -27.07 -1.06
N PRO A 298 -10.78 -27.35 0.24
CA PRO A 298 -10.31 -26.44 1.29
C PRO A 298 -8.79 -26.17 1.23
N GLN A 299 -7.99 -27.21 0.96
CA GLN A 299 -6.54 -27.11 0.86
C GLN A 299 -6.13 -26.28 -0.36
N LEU A 300 -6.84 -26.38 -1.48
CA LEU A 300 -6.58 -25.56 -2.66
C LEU A 300 -6.90 -24.08 -2.40
N THR A 301 -8.00 -23.77 -1.71
CA THR A 301 -8.31 -22.41 -1.28
C THR A 301 -7.22 -21.86 -0.36
N SER A 302 -6.76 -22.66 0.60
CA SER A 302 -5.68 -22.29 1.54
C SER A 302 -4.36 -21.99 0.81
N LEU A 303 -3.97 -22.85 -0.14
CA LEU A 303 -2.80 -22.62 -1.00
C LEU A 303 -2.95 -21.33 -1.82
N GLY A 304 -4.13 -21.08 -2.40
CA GLY A 304 -4.43 -19.84 -3.11
C GLY A 304 -4.29 -18.61 -2.21
N MET A 305 -4.83 -18.65 -0.99
CA MET A 305 -4.74 -17.55 -0.02
C MET A 305 -3.31 -17.31 0.43
N ALA A 306 -2.54 -18.36 0.75
CA ALA A 306 -1.12 -18.25 1.11
C ALA A 306 -0.30 -17.63 -0.03
N SER A 307 -0.61 -17.99 -1.28
CA SER A 307 0.05 -17.46 -2.48
C SER A 307 -0.32 -15.99 -2.73
N ALA A 308 -1.59 -15.63 -2.56
CA ALA A 308 -2.05 -14.24 -2.66
C ALA A 308 -1.44 -13.35 -1.56
N ASN A 309 -1.37 -13.84 -0.32
CA ASN A 309 -0.73 -13.15 0.80
C ASN A 309 0.76 -12.94 0.53
N THR A 310 1.44 -13.97 0.04
CA THR A 310 2.84 -13.88 -0.37
C THR A 310 3.01 -12.85 -1.47
N LEU A 311 2.22 -12.90 -2.55
CA LEU A 311 2.26 -11.88 -3.61
C LEU A 311 2.06 -10.47 -3.05
N CYS A 312 1.08 -10.27 -2.18
CA CYS A 312 0.81 -8.99 -1.53
C CYS A 312 2.05 -8.46 -0.79
N ALA A 313 2.66 -9.29 0.06
CA ALA A 313 3.86 -8.93 0.82
C ALA A 313 5.07 -8.65 -0.08
N LEU A 314 5.29 -9.47 -1.11
CA LEU A 314 6.45 -9.34 -2.00
C LEU A 314 6.33 -8.16 -2.99
N CYS A 315 5.14 -7.60 -3.16
CA CYS A 315 4.89 -6.46 -4.06
C CYS A 315 4.77 -5.12 -3.33
N ASP A 316 4.81 -5.09 -1.98
CA ASP A 316 4.66 -3.84 -1.21
C ASP A 316 5.83 -2.86 -1.47
N ASP A 317 7.04 -3.36 -1.77
CA ASP A 317 8.22 -2.54 -2.09
C ASP A 317 8.53 -2.53 -3.59
N ALA A 318 8.36 -1.35 -4.20
CA ALA A 318 8.63 -1.08 -5.62
C ALA A 318 10.09 -1.35 -6.04
N LYS A 319 11.04 -1.43 -5.10
CA LYS A 319 12.48 -1.53 -5.39
C LYS A 319 12.93 -2.89 -5.93
N TYR A 320 12.20 -3.98 -5.69
CA TYR A 320 12.75 -5.34 -5.83
C TYR A 320 12.19 -6.17 -6.98
N GLY A 321 11.48 -5.55 -7.91
CA GLY A 321 11.27 -6.09 -9.25
C GLY A 321 10.26 -7.23 -9.39
N LEU A 322 9.71 -7.81 -8.31
CA LEU A 322 8.66 -8.84 -8.45
C LEU A 322 7.37 -8.22 -9.03
N GLY A 323 7.00 -7.00 -8.63
CA GLY A 323 5.91 -6.24 -9.25
C GLY A 323 6.11 -6.09 -10.77
N LYS A 324 7.35 -5.81 -11.20
CA LYS A 324 7.71 -5.72 -12.63
C LYS A 324 7.65 -7.08 -13.33
N ALA A 325 8.16 -8.12 -12.68
CA ALA A 325 8.10 -9.48 -13.20
C ALA A 325 6.66 -9.96 -13.40
N LEU A 326 5.75 -9.63 -12.48
CA LEU A 326 4.32 -9.97 -12.58
C LEU A 326 3.66 -9.37 -13.83
N VAL A 327 4.08 -8.16 -14.22
CA VAL A 327 3.54 -7.46 -15.40
C VAL A 327 4.38 -7.66 -16.67
N GLY A 328 5.43 -8.48 -16.60
CA GLY A 328 6.28 -8.79 -17.76
C GLY A 328 7.26 -7.68 -18.12
N LEU A 329 7.59 -6.79 -17.19
CA LEU A 329 8.58 -5.73 -17.36
C LEU A 329 9.97 -6.17 -16.85
N PRO A 330 11.06 -5.67 -17.45
CA PRO A 330 12.41 -5.94 -16.98
C PRO A 330 12.62 -5.44 -15.54
N SER A 331 13.33 -6.20 -14.72
CA SER A 331 13.63 -5.83 -13.33
C SER A 331 15.12 -5.61 -13.13
N ARG A 332 15.48 -4.51 -12.46
CA ARG A 332 16.86 -4.23 -12.04
C ARG A 332 17.01 -4.62 -10.57
N LEU A 333 17.81 -5.65 -10.28
CA LEU A 333 18.09 -6.04 -8.90
C LEU A 333 19.07 -5.05 -8.26
N PRO A 334 18.94 -4.75 -6.94
CA PRO A 334 19.87 -3.86 -6.25
C PRO A 334 21.25 -4.49 -6.16
N THR A 335 22.28 -3.76 -6.61
CA THR A 335 23.66 -4.20 -6.46
C THR A 335 24.55 -3.15 -5.82
N SER A 336 25.64 -3.61 -5.19
CA SER A 336 26.62 -2.71 -4.58
C SER A 336 27.23 -1.76 -5.61
N LYS A 337 27.64 -0.54 -5.20
CA LYS A 337 28.28 0.45 -6.08
C LYS A 337 29.47 -0.11 -6.89
N LYS A 338 30.19 -1.12 -6.37
CA LYS A 338 31.28 -1.82 -7.07
C LYS A 338 30.80 -2.86 -8.10
N ALA A 339 29.61 -3.44 -7.89
CA ALA A 339 29.00 -4.41 -8.78
C ALA A 339 28.29 -3.75 -9.98
N ARG A 340 27.72 -2.55 -9.81
CA ARG A 340 27.12 -1.76 -10.90
C ARG A 340 28.02 -1.59 -12.13
N ARG A 341 29.34 -1.42 -11.95
CA ARG A 341 30.31 -1.30 -13.05
C ARG A 341 30.58 -2.60 -13.80
N ARG A 342 30.39 -3.77 -13.18
CA ARG A 342 30.56 -5.09 -13.81
C ARG A 342 29.23 -5.62 -14.39
N GLU A 343 28.09 -5.20 -13.85
CA GLU A 343 26.78 -5.69 -14.29
C GLU A 343 26.36 -5.24 -15.68
N HIS A 344 26.77 -4.04 -16.12
CA HIS A 344 26.53 -3.57 -17.49
C HIS A 344 27.12 -4.50 -18.56
N GLU A 345 28.08 -5.36 -18.19
CA GLU A 345 28.67 -6.36 -19.10
C GLU A 345 28.00 -7.75 -19.03
N THR A 346 27.12 -8.03 -18.04
CA THR A 346 26.64 -9.41 -17.74
C THR A 346 25.11 -9.63 -17.77
N ILE A 347 24.29 -8.59 -17.93
CA ILE A 347 22.83 -8.72 -18.13
C ILE A 347 22.55 -8.57 -19.62
N ALA A 348 21.93 -9.58 -20.25
CA ALA A 348 21.49 -9.44 -21.64
C ALA A 348 20.39 -8.39 -21.71
N LEU A 349 20.56 -7.40 -22.60
CA LEU A 349 19.47 -6.51 -22.96
C LEU A 349 18.36 -7.34 -23.61
N PRO A 350 17.11 -7.25 -23.12
CA PRO A 350 16.01 -8.01 -23.69
C PRO A 350 15.73 -7.54 -25.12
N THR A 351 15.54 -8.48 -26.02
CA THR A 351 15.12 -8.17 -27.40
C THR A 351 13.68 -7.67 -27.42
N PRO A 352 13.26 -6.87 -28.43
CA PRO A 352 11.87 -6.44 -28.56
C PRO A 352 10.87 -7.61 -28.56
N SER A 353 11.21 -8.72 -29.22
CA SER A 353 10.37 -9.92 -29.24
C SER A 353 10.23 -10.57 -27.86
N GLU A 354 11.31 -10.63 -27.07
CA GLU A 354 11.25 -11.12 -25.69
C GLU A 354 10.41 -10.22 -24.79
N MET A 355 10.52 -8.88 -24.95
CA MET A 355 9.67 -7.94 -24.24
C MET A 355 8.19 -8.14 -24.57
N HIS A 356 7.83 -8.33 -25.84
CA HIS A 356 6.45 -8.61 -26.24
C HIS A 356 5.91 -9.90 -25.64
N ILE A 357 6.70 -10.98 -25.67
CA ILE A 357 6.31 -12.27 -25.08
C ILE A 357 6.11 -12.11 -23.57
N LYS A 358 7.03 -11.42 -22.88
CA LYS A 358 6.96 -11.23 -21.43
C LYS A 358 5.80 -10.34 -21.02
N ARG A 359 5.51 -9.26 -21.75
CA ARG A 359 4.31 -8.44 -21.53
C ARG A 359 3.02 -9.25 -21.72
N ALA A 360 2.94 -10.09 -22.76
CA ALA A 360 1.77 -10.96 -22.95
C ALA A 360 1.60 -11.97 -21.79
N GLN A 361 2.70 -12.55 -21.30
CA GLN A 361 2.69 -13.41 -20.11
C GLN A 361 2.27 -12.64 -18.85
N GLY A 362 2.73 -11.40 -18.68
CA GLY A 362 2.31 -10.54 -17.58
C GLY A 362 0.81 -10.22 -17.63
N SER A 363 0.29 -9.87 -18.81
CA SER A 363 -1.13 -9.65 -19.02
C SER A 363 -1.99 -10.87 -18.67
N GLN A 364 -1.50 -12.08 -18.96
CA GLN A 364 -2.17 -13.33 -18.60
C GLN A 364 -2.17 -13.55 -17.08
N ARG A 365 -1.04 -13.31 -16.39
CA ARG A 365 -0.94 -13.42 -14.93
C ARG A 365 -1.90 -12.47 -14.23
N LEU A 366 -2.02 -11.24 -14.72
CA LEU A 366 -2.99 -10.29 -14.19
C LEU A 366 -4.43 -10.78 -14.37
N ALA A 367 -4.75 -11.43 -15.49
CA ALA A 367 -6.08 -12.03 -15.68
C ALA A 367 -6.34 -13.20 -14.70
N LEU A 368 -5.33 -14.00 -14.36
CA LEU A 368 -5.46 -15.03 -13.31
C LEU A 368 -5.79 -14.41 -11.95
N LEU A 369 -5.16 -13.29 -11.61
CA LEU A 369 -5.47 -12.55 -10.37
C LEU A 369 -6.85 -11.89 -10.43
N ALA A 370 -7.26 -11.38 -11.59
CA ALA A 370 -8.60 -10.82 -11.80
C ALA A 370 -9.72 -11.85 -11.61
N GLN A 371 -9.47 -13.12 -11.96
CA GLN A 371 -10.41 -14.23 -11.68
C GLN A 371 -10.63 -14.42 -10.16
N ALA A 372 -9.59 -14.24 -9.35
CA ALA A 372 -9.74 -14.28 -7.89
C ALA A 372 -10.51 -13.07 -7.34
N VAL A 373 -10.30 -11.87 -7.90
CA VAL A 373 -11.10 -10.68 -7.55
C VAL A 373 -12.58 -10.90 -7.86
N ALA A 374 -12.90 -11.63 -8.94
CA ALA A 374 -14.28 -11.94 -9.33
C ALA A 374 -15.06 -12.77 -8.28
N LEU A 375 -14.38 -13.37 -7.30
CA LEU A 375 -14.99 -14.02 -6.14
C LEU A 375 -15.71 -13.03 -5.22
N LEU A 376 -15.36 -11.75 -5.28
CA LEU A 376 -16.11 -10.69 -4.61
C LEU A 376 -17.38 -10.41 -5.42
N PRO A 377 -18.57 -10.75 -4.90
CA PRO A 377 -19.81 -10.62 -5.66
C PRO A 377 -20.11 -9.13 -5.92
N ARG A 378 -20.64 -8.84 -7.11
CA ARG A 378 -21.24 -7.52 -7.39
C ARG A 378 -22.58 -7.35 -6.67
N GLU A 379 -23.30 -8.45 -6.50
CA GLU A 379 -24.59 -8.50 -5.79
C GLU A 379 -24.72 -9.86 -5.09
N GLY A 380 -25.35 -9.89 -3.91
CA GLY A 380 -25.63 -11.13 -3.17
C GLY A 380 -24.64 -11.45 -2.04
N PRO A 381 -24.77 -12.65 -1.42
CA PRO A 381 -23.99 -13.03 -0.25
C PRO A 381 -22.52 -13.28 -0.60
N VAL A 382 -21.63 -12.92 0.33
CA VAL A 382 -20.18 -13.10 0.21
C VAL A 382 -19.84 -14.60 0.30
N PRO A 383 -19.17 -15.21 -0.70
CA PRO A 383 -18.83 -16.62 -0.66
C PRO A 383 -17.75 -16.91 0.39
N SER A 384 -17.66 -18.16 0.85
CA SER A 384 -16.69 -18.59 1.89
C SER A 384 -15.23 -18.38 1.51
N HIS A 385 -14.92 -18.33 0.22
CA HIS A 385 -13.58 -18.12 -0.34
C HIS A 385 -13.35 -16.69 -0.83
N ALA A 386 -14.24 -15.74 -0.49
CA ALA A 386 -14.08 -14.32 -0.83
C ALA A 386 -12.80 -13.71 -0.25
N ALA A 387 -12.26 -14.26 0.83
CA ALA A 387 -10.99 -13.84 1.42
C ALA A 387 -9.86 -13.85 0.38
N LEU A 388 -9.83 -14.86 -0.50
CA LEU A 388 -8.87 -14.93 -1.60
C LEU A 388 -9.00 -13.71 -2.53
N GLY A 389 -10.23 -13.30 -2.84
CA GLY A 389 -10.49 -12.12 -3.66
C GLY A 389 -10.05 -10.81 -3.00
N VAL A 390 -10.28 -10.65 -1.69
CA VAL A 390 -9.82 -9.47 -0.93
C VAL A 390 -8.28 -9.42 -0.92
N ILE A 391 -7.61 -10.51 -0.55
CA ILE A 391 -6.14 -10.57 -0.49
C ILE A 391 -5.53 -10.29 -1.87
N THR A 392 -6.10 -10.90 -2.92
CA THR A 392 -5.63 -10.70 -4.31
C THR A 392 -5.84 -9.26 -4.78
N SER A 393 -6.92 -8.60 -4.34
CA SER A 393 -7.13 -7.18 -4.59
C SER A 393 -5.98 -6.33 -4.04
N GLY A 394 -5.53 -6.63 -2.81
CA GLY A 394 -4.36 -5.96 -2.22
C GLY A 394 -3.06 -6.20 -3.01
N ALA A 395 -2.83 -7.43 -3.47
CA ALA A 395 -1.69 -7.74 -4.33
C ALA A 395 -1.71 -6.94 -5.64
N LEU A 396 -2.87 -6.82 -6.31
CA LEU A 396 -3.01 -6.01 -7.53
C LEU A 396 -2.77 -4.52 -7.28
N CYS A 397 -3.21 -3.98 -6.13
CA CYS A 397 -2.93 -2.59 -5.74
C CYS A 397 -1.42 -2.35 -5.53
N ASN A 398 -0.73 -3.28 -4.87
CA ASN A 398 0.72 -3.23 -4.68
C ASN A 398 1.49 -3.33 -6.00
N ILE A 399 1.04 -4.18 -6.93
CA ILE A 399 1.60 -4.26 -8.29
C ILE A 399 1.40 -2.93 -9.01
N GLN A 400 0.20 -2.35 -8.98
CA GLN A 400 -0.09 -1.05 -9.59
C GLN A 400 0.86 0.03 -9.05
N ARG A 401 1.03 0.13 -7.72
CA ARG A 401 1.98 1.08 -7.11
C ARG A 401 3.40 0.85 -7.61
N SER A 402 3.85 -0.40 -7.64
CA SER A 402 5.21 -0.76 -8.05
C SER A 402 5.51 -0.39 -9.50
N VAL A 403 4.50 -0.45 -10.37
CA VAL A 403 4.60 -0.08 -11.79
C VAL A 403 4.54 1.44 -11.97
N HIS A 404 3.65 2.14 -11.27
CA HIS A 404 3.55 3.61 -11.35
C HIS A 404 4.77 4.36 -10.81
N ALA A 405 5.61 3.72 -9.99
CA ALA A 405 6.86 4.32 -9.54
C ALA A 405 7.92 4.47 -10.65
N GLU A 406 7.64 4.03 -11.89
CA GLU A 406 8.48 4.29 -13.06
C GLU A 406 7.95 5.48 -13.86
N GLU A 407 8.76 6.53 -13.98
CA GLU A 407 8.39 7.78 -14.65
C GLU A 407 8.19 7.63 -16.18
N HIS A 408 8.57 6.51 -16.79
CA HIS A 408 8.57 6.34 -18.26
C HIS A 408 8.17 4.93 -18.71
N LEU A 409 6.87 4.61 -18.67
CA LEU A 409 6.33 3.43 -19.35
C LEU A 409 5.74 3.80 -20.71
N ASP A 410 6.30 3.23 -21.79
CA ASP A 410 5.81 3.47 -23.17
C ASP A 410 4.35 3.03 -23.41
N ALA A 411 3.81 2.17 -22.55
CA ALA A 411 2.45 1.65 -22.67
C ALA A 411 1.89 1.26 -21.30
N PRO A 412 0.57 1.41 -21.09
CA PRO A 412 -0.08 1.00 -19.85
C PRO A 412 0.01 -0.52 -19.67
N VAL A 413 0.12 -0.95 -18.41
CA VAL A 413 0.01 -2.37 -18.05
C VAL A 413 -1.46 -2.79 -18.19
N ILE A 414 -1.68 -3.86 -18.95
CA ILE A 414 -3.02 -4.36 -19.30
C ILE A 414 -3.35 -5.62 -18.51
N VAL A 415 -4.53 -5.65 -17.90
CA VAL A 415 -5.21 -6.85 -17.44
C VAL A 415 -5.99 -7.41 -18.64
N ALA A 416 -5.68 -8.63 -19.08
CA ALA A 416 -6.36 -9.21 -20.25
C ALA A 416 -7.88 -9.23 -20.03
N GLU A 417 -8.64 -8.87 -21.06
CA GLU A 417 -10.11 -8.75 -21.07
C GLU A 417 -10.70 -7.61 -20.21
N HIS A 418 -9.88 -6.91 -19.42
CA HIS A 418 -10.33 -5.88 -18.48
C HIS A 418 -9.73 -4.49 -18.71
N GLY A 419 -8.67 -4.35 -19.51
CA GLY A 419 -8.08 -3.05 -19.85
C GLY A 419 -6.92 -2.63 -18.93
N PRO A 420 -6.61 -1.33 -18.83
CA PRO A 420 -5.51 -0.83 -18.00
C PRO A 420 -5.66 -1.19 -16.52
N LEU A 421 -4.56 -1.57 -15.87
CA LEU A 421 -4.56 -2.00 -14.46
C LEU A 421 -5.11 -0.92 -13.51
N GLY A 422 -4.80 0.36 -13.76
CA GLY A 422 -5.30 1.46 -12.94
C GLY A 422 -6.81 1.67 -13.07
N GLU A 423 -7.35 1.57 -14.29
CA GLU A 423 -8.80 1.62 -14.52
C GLU A 423 -9.50 0.41 -13.89
N TYR A 424 -8.92 -0.78 -14.02
CA TYR A 424 -9.44 -1.99 -13.37
C TYR A 424 -9.50 -1.85 -11.84
N ALA A 425 -8.48 -1.27 -11.22
CA ALA A 425 -8.46 -1.05 -9.78
C ALA A 425 -9.60 -0.10 -9.31
N VAL A 426 -9.85 0.98 -10.05
CA VAL A 426 -10.87 1.97 -9.71
C VAL A 426 -12.27 1.51 -10.07
N HIS A 427 -12.47 0.86 -11.23
CA HIS A 427 -13.80 0.56 -11.76
C HIS A 427 -14.26 -0.88 -11.51
N GLU A 428 -13.37 -1.80 -11.13
CA GLU A 428 -13.74 -3.19 -10.81
C GLU A 428 -13.42 -3.58 -9.37
N ILE A 429 -12.20 -3.33 -8.89
CA ILE A 429 -11.79 -3.74 -7.53
C ILE A 429 -12.52 -2.91 -6.48
N LEU A 430 -12.42 -1.57 -6.57
CA LEU A 430 -12.99 -0.67 -5.57
C LEU A 430 -14.51 -0.86 -5.38
N PRO A 431 -15.35 -0.93 -6.42
CA PRO A 431 -16.80 -1.11 -6.23
C PRO A 431 -17.15 -2.45 -5.55
N ARG A 432 -16.40 -3.52 -5.83
CA ARG A 432 -16.61 -4.83 -5.20
C ARG A 432 -16.26 -4.81 -3.71
N LEU A 433 -15.15 -4.16 -3.35
CA LEU A 433 -14.78 -3.96 -1.95
C LEU A 433 -15.81 -3.10 -1.22
N VAL A 434 -16.25 -1.99 -1.83
CA VAL A 434 -17.28 -1.12 -1.27
C VAL A 434 -18.60 -1.88 -1.07
N GLN A 435 -19.02 -2.70 -2.02
CA GLN A 435 -20.23 -3.50 -1.89
C GLN A 435 -20.12 -4.53 -0.75
N MET A 436 -18.97 -5.20 -0.61
CA MET A 436 -18.71 -6.12 0.50
C MET A 436 -18.79 -5.38 1.84
N LEU A 437 -18.17 -4.21 1.94
CA LEU A 437 -18.21 -3.35 3.13
C LEU A 437 -19.62 -2.82 3.42
N ALA A 438 -20.41 -2.49 2.39
CA ALA A 438 -21.79 -2.04 2.51
C ALA A 438 -22.67 -3.12 3.17
N ASN A 439 -22.43 -4.39 2.83
CA ASN A 439 -23.14 -5.54 3.35
C ASN A 439 -22.63 -6.01 4.73
N ALA A 440 -21.52 -5.44 5.24
CA ALA A 440 -20.95 -5.85 6.51
C ALA A 440 -21.78 -5.35 7.70
N ASN A 441 -22.23 -6.30 8.53
CA ASN A 441 -22.89 -6.05 9.80
C ASN A 441 -21.94 -6.39 10.97
N LEU A 442 -21.35 -5.36 11.58
CA LEU A 442 -20.35 -5.52 12.64
C LEU A 442 -20.92 -6.21 13.89
N ASP A 443 -22.19 -5.98 14.23
CA ASP A 443 -22.83 -6.63 15.38
C ASP A 443 -22.86 -8.15 15.20
N GLU A 444 -23.24 -8.59 14.00
CA GLU A 444 -23.33 -10.00 13.66
C GLU A 444 -21.94 -10.66 13.61
N LEU A 445 -20.98 -10.02 12.92
CA LEU A 445 -19.61 -10.54 12.76
C LEU A 445 -18.89 -10.71 14.10
N ILE A 446 -19.02 -9.72 14.99
CA ILE A 446 -18.38 -9.73 16.31
C ILE A 446 -19.07 -10.73 17.24
N THR A 447 -20.42 -10.79 17.25
CA THR A 447 -21.18 -11.67 18.14
C THR A 447 -21.03 -13.14 17.75
N GLN A 448 -21.05 -13.45 16.45
CA GLN A 448 -20.90 -14.82 15.94
C GLN A 448 -19.44 -15.32 16.01
N ARG A 449 -18.48 -14.46 16.36
CA ARG A 449 -17.04 -14.75 16.39
C ARG A 449 -16.59 -15.42 15.09
N THR A 450 -16.84 -14.78 13.96
CA THR A 450 -16.30 -15.17 12.66
C THR A 450 -15.02 -14.37 12.39
N PRO A 451 -13.85 -14.74 12.99
CA PRO A 451 -12.63 -13.92 12.93
C PRO A 451 -12.20 -13.65 11.50
N ASP A 452 -12.35 -14.63 10.60
CA ASP A 452 -11.98 -14.54 9.20
C ASP A 452 -12.78 -13.45 8.47
N ALA A 453 -14.07 -13.31 8.79
CA ALA A 453 -14.94 -12.31 8.15
C ALA A 453 -14.68 -10.89 8.65
N LEU A 454 -14.36 -10.73 9.94
CA LEU A 454 -13.92 -9.44 10.47
C LEU A 454 -12.56 -9.03 9.89
N GLN A 455 -11.60 -9.96 9.80
CA GLN A 455 -10.30 -9.71 9.17
C GLN A 455 -10.45 -9.34 7.69
N MET A 456 -11.39 -9.94 6.95
CA MET A 456 -11.71 -9.52 5.57
C MET A 456 -12.18 -8.07 5.50
N VAL A 457 -13.05 -7.63 6.43
CA VAL A 457 -13.51 -6.23 6.49
C VAL A 457 -12.36 -5.28 6.79
N GLU A 458 -11.51 -5.61 7.77
CA GLU A 458 -10.34 -4.81 8.10
C GLU A 458 -9.37 -4.70 6.91
N LEU A 459 -9.05 -5.81 6.26
CA LEU A 459 -8.16 -5.84 5.09
C LEU A 459 -8.76 -5.06 3.91
N ALA A 460 -10.06 -5.19 3.65
CA ALA A 460 -10.70 -4.43 2.59
C ALA A 460 -10.66 -2.91 2.85
N LEU A 461 -10.83 -2.46 4.08
CA LEU A 461 -10.69 -1.04 4.43
C LEU A 461 -9.25 -0.55 4.24
N GLU A 462 -8.25 -1.38 4.55
CA GLU A 462 -6.84 -1.06 4.27
C GLU A 462 -6.59 -0.89 2.77
N ILE A 463 -7.11 -1.80 1.94
CA ILE A 463 -6.99 -1.73 0.49
C ILE A 463 -7.73 -0.50 -0.08
N VAL A 464 -8.92 -0.18 0.44
CA VAL A 464 -9.66 1.03 0.02
C VAL A 464 -8.89 2.30 0.40
N ALA A 465 -8.33 2.37 1.60
CA ALA A 465 -7.51 3.52 2.02
C ALA A 465 -6.27 3.67 1.15
N GLU A 466 -5.70 2.55 0.74
CA GLU A 466 -4.54 2.48 -0.14
C GLU A 466 -4.87 2.97 -1.56
N LEU A 467 -5.95 2.45 -2.16
CA LEU A 467 -6.47 2.91 -3.45
C LEU A 467 -6.77 4.41 -3.44
N ALA A 468 -7.41 4.89 -2.37
CA ALA A 468 -7.72 6.31 -2.20
C ALA A 468 -6.46 7.21 -2.25
N SER A 469 -5.35 6.74 -1.69
CA SER A 469 -4.06 7.47 -1.73
C SER A 469 -3.40 7.54 -3.11
N MET A 470 -3.85 6.70 -4.04
CA MET A 470 -3.31 6.59 -5.41
C MET A 470 -4.17 7.31 -6.45
N LEU A 471 -5.38 7.77 -6.10
CA LEU A 471 -6.31 8.42 -7.03
C LEU A 471 -5.70 9.68 -7.65
N GLY A 472 -5.87 9.86 -8.96
CA GLY A 472 -5.39 11.03 -9.68
C GLY A 472 -3.87 11.21 -9.67
N ARG A 473 -3.07 10.14 -9.52
CA ARG A 473 -1.63 10.17 -9.80
C ARG A 473 -1.38 10.11 -11.30
N GLY A 474 -0.46 10.91 -11.82
CA GLY A 474 -0.16 11.02 -13.26
C GLY A 474 -1.05 12.03 -14.01
N ASP A 475 -1.84 12.82 -13.30
CA ASP A 475 -2.55 13.97 -13.85
C ASP A 475 -1.57 15.17 -13.80
N GLU A 476 -0.77 15.36 -14.85
CA GLU A 476 0.30 16.38 -14.93
C GLU A 476 -0.22 17.80 -14.62
N GLN A 477 -1.49 18.06 -14.94
CA GLN A 477 -2.14 19.34 -14.65
C GLN A 477 -2.39 19.53 -13.15
N ALA A 478 -2.62 18.46 -12.38
CA ALA A 478 -2.87 18.52 -10.94
C ALA A 478 -1.63 18.85 -10.10
N GLU A 479 -0.45 18.54 -10.64
CA GLU A 479 0.83 18.87 -10.02
C GLU A 479 1.04 20.40 -9.93
N GLN A 480 0.46 21.16 -10.86
CA GLN A 480 0.52 22.63 -10.90
C GLN A 480 -0.34 23.32 -9.83
N LEU A 481 -1.38 22.66 -9.30
CA LEU A 481 -2.23 23.18 -8.20
C LEU A 481 -1.76 22.74 -6.80
N SER A 482 -0.79 21.83 -6.73
CA SER A 482 -0.45 21.15 -5.50
C SER A 482 0.32 22.05 -4.53
N ILE A 483 -0.21 22.24 -3.33
CA ILE A 483 0.42 22.95 -2.19
C ILE A 483 1.69 22.23 -1.65
N THR A 484 2.15 21.15 -2.29
CA THR A 484 3.24 20.29 -1.76
C THR A 484 4.27 19.84 -2.80
N GLN A 485 4.54 20.64 -3.82
CA GLN A 485 5.79 20.46 -4.56
C GLN A 485 6.91 21.19 -3.81
N LEU A 486 7.66 20.44 -2.99
CA LEU A 486 9.05 20.77 -2.74
C LEU A 486 9.79 20.48 -4.05
N PRO A 487 10.32 21.49 -4.77
CA PRO A 487 11.25 21.23 -5.86
C PRO A 487 12.49 20.61 -5.22
N LEU A 488 12.80 19.37 -5.60
CA LEU A 488 14.19 18.95 -5.59
C LEU A 488 14.76 19.59 -6.85
N ASP A 489 15.54 20.67 -6.68
CA ASP A 489 16.40 21.16 -7.75
C ASP A 489 17.33 20.01 -8.15
N ASP A 490 17.00 19.34 -9.25
CA ASP A 490 18.00 18.64 -10.04
C ASP A 490 18.75 19.74 -10.81
N ASP A 491 19.98 19.99 -10.36
CA ASP A 491 20.98 20.75 -11.10
C ASP A 491 21.11 20.13 -12.50
N ASP A 492 20.62 20.79 -13.55
CA ASP A 492 21.14 20.63 -14.90
C ASP A 492 21.15 22.00 -15.60
N ASP A 493 22.37 22.51 -15.78
CA ASP A 493 22.75 23.54 -16.73
C ASP A 493 22.25 23.16 -18.13
N ASP A 494 21.55 24.08 -18.82
CA ASP A 494 21.71 24.24 -20.27
C ASP A 494 21.16 25.59 -20.75
N GLU A 495 22.11 26.47 -21.12
CA GLU A 495 21.88 27.65 -21.94
C GLU A 495 21.44 27.23 -23.35
N SER A 496 20.30 27.72 -23.85
CA SER A 496 20.12 27.92 -25.31
C SER A 496 19.02 28.93 -25.67
N ASP A 497 19.50 30.07 -26.19
CA ASP A 497 19.01 30.85 -27.34
C ASP A 497 17.51 30.96 -27.67
N PHE A 498 16.97 32.14 -27.34
CA PHE A 498 16.36 33.11 -28.27
C PHE A 498 15.86 32.60 -29.64
N GLU A 499 14.54 32.56 -29.83
CA GLU A 499 13.90 32.95 -31.10
C GLU A 499 12.58 33.70 -30.80
N MET A 500 12.54 34.98 -31.20
CA MET A 500 11.33 35.80 -31.21
C MET A 500 10.52 35.48 -32.47
N LEU A 501 9.24 35.18 -32.31
CA LEU A 501 8.26 35.26 -33.40
C LEU A 501 7.11 36.15 -32.94
N ASP A 502 7.12 37.35 -33.50
CA ASP A 502 5.96 38.21 -33.66
C ASP A 502 4.90 37.49 -34.51
N ASP A 503 3.67 37.39 -34.03
CA ASP A 503 2.52 37.64 -34.91
C ASP A 503 1.32 38.15 -34.10
N ALA A 504 0.96 39.39 -34.40
CA ALA A 504 -0.20 40.08 -33.85
C ALA A 504 -1.17 40.31 -35.01
N SER A 505 -2.33 39.64 -34.99
CA SER A 505 -3.58 40.19 -35.53
C SER A 505 -4.76 39.24 -35.28
N ASP A 506 -5.89 39.86 -34.93
CA ASP A 506 -7.27 39.37 -35.04
C ASP A 506 -7.90 38.81 -33.76
N ALA A 507 -8.01 39.71 -32.77
CA ALA A 507 -9.19 39.77 -31.92
C ALA A 507 -10.23 40.67 -32.60
N GLU A 508 -11.38 40.12 -33.01
CA GLU A 508 -12.69 40.79 -32.99
C GLU A 508 -13.79 39.78 -33.41
N ASP A 509 -14.89 39.83 -32.66
CA ASP A 509 -16.21 39.23 -32.91
C ASP A 509 -16.43 37.73 -32.63
N GLU A 510 -16.82 37.41 -31.38
CA GLU A 510 -17.97 36.51 -31.11
C GLU A 510 -18.50 36.68 -29.67
N ALA A 511 -19.07 37.85 -29.38
CA ALA A 511 -19.92 38.04 -28.21
C ALA A 511 -21.32 37.46 -28.49
N MET A 512 -21.52 36.17 -28.19
CA MET A 512 -22.83 35.52 -28.30
C MET A 512 -23.57 35.61 -26.96
N GLU A 513 -24.59 36.49 -26.90
CA GLU A 513 -25.54 36.59 -25.80
C GLU A 513 -26.23 35.23 -25.56
N ARG A 514 -25.95 34.57 -24.43
CA ARG A 514 -26.71 33.38 -23.99
C ARG A 514 -28.00 33.79 -23.29
N GLU A 515 -29.14 33.50 -23.93
CA GLU A 515 -30.47 33.59 -23.31
C GLU A 515 -30.63 32.62 -22.13
N PRO A 516 -31.42 32.96 -21.09
CA PRO A 516 -31.63 32.08 -19.95
C PRO A 516 -32.52 30.87 -20.30
N ALA A 517 -32.06 29.68 -19.92
CA ALA A 517 -32.70 28.39 -20.16
C ALA A 517 -34.10 28.26 -19.53
N ARG A 518 -35.00 27.55 -20.22
CA ARG A 518 -36.37 27.26 -19.76
C ARG A 518 -36.38 26.12 -18.73
N PRO A 519 -37.35 26.07 -17.80
CA PRO A 519 -37.38 25.05 -16.76
C PRO A 519 -37.78 23.69 -17.35
N GLY A 520 -36.86 22.71 -17.35
CA GLY A 520 -37.14 21.32 -17.72
C GLY A 520 -36.09 20.60 -18.57
N GLU A 521 -35.05 21.28 -19.05
CA GLU A 521 -33.93 20.64 -19.73
C GLU A 521 -32.96 19.99 -18.73
N ARG A 522 -32.57 18.74 -18.99
CA ARG A 522 -31.51 18.06 -18.21
C ARG A 522 -30.25 18.91 -18.31
N ALA A 523 -29.70 19.29 -17.15
CA ALA A 523 -28.44 20.01 -17.06
C ALA A 523 -27.37 19.30 -17.90
N GLU A 524 -26.66 20.06 -18.75
CA GLU A 524 -25.50 19.51 -19.45
C GLU A 524 -24.46 19.03 -18.43
N PRO A 525 -23.76 17.91 -18.69
CA PRO A 525 -22.74 17.38 -17.79
C PRO A 525 -21.67 18.45 -17.55
N HIS A 526 -21.28 18.63 -16.29
CA HIS A 526 -20.22 19.56 -15.92
C HIS A 526 -18.88 19.05 -16.48
N ALA A 527 -17.97 19.96 -16.84
CA ALA A 527 -16.66 19.60 -17.42
C ALA A 527 -15.82 18.66 -16.51
N LEU A 528 -16.10 18.67 -15.20
CA LEU A 528 -15.43 17.84 -14.20
C LEU A 528 -16.13 16.50 -13.92
N ASP A 529 -17.32 16.22 -14.50
CA ASP A 529 -18.09 15.01 -14.19
C ASP A 529 -17.39 13.71 -14.64
N HIS A 530 -16.49 13.80 -15.61
CA HIS A 530 -15.67 12.66 -16.06
C HIS A 530 -14.50 12.36 -15.13
N TRP A 531 -14.18 13.26 -14.21
CA TRP A 531 -13.04 13.11 -13.31
C TRP A 531 -13.28 12.04 -12.24
N VAL A 532 -12.23 11.31 -11.86
CA VAL A 532 -12.35 10.13 -10.99
C VAL A 532 -13.00 10.45 -9.63
N PHE A 533 -12.68 11.60 -9.03
CA PHE A 533 -13.30 11.99 -7.76
C PHE A 533 -14.78 12.34 -7.94
N ALA A 534 -15.15 12.99 -9.04
CA ALA A 534 -16.56 13.30 -9.32
C ALA A 534 -17.39 12.03 -9.48
N GLN A 535 -16.86 11.03 -10.18
CA GLN A 535 -17.50 9.72 -10.30
C GLN A 535 -17.61 9.04 -8.93
N LEU A 536 -16.54 9.01 -8.13
CA LEU A 536 -16.54 8.34 -6.83
C LEU A 536 -17.45 9.02 -5.79
N LEU A 537 -17.64 10.34 -5.85
CA LEU A 537 -18.61 11.04 -5.00
C LEU A 537 -20.06 10.62 -5.27
N GLN A 538 -20.35 10.12 -6.48
CA GLN A 538 -21.67 9.59 -6.84
C GLN A 538 -21.87 8.11 -6.45
N THR A 539 -20.82 7.45 -5.93
CA THR A 539 -20.87 6.04 -5.49
C THR A 539 -21.18 5.93 -3.99
N PRO A 540 -21.58 4.73 -3.49
CA PRO A 540 -21.77 4.51 -2.06
C PRO A 540 -20.48 4.50 -1.23
N LEU A 541 -19.29 4.78 -1.81
CA LEU A 541 -18.00 4.72 -1.13
C LEU A 541 -17.99 5.52 0.17
N LEU A 542 -18.21 6.84 0.12
CA LEU A 542 -18.17 7.70 1.30
C LEU A 542 -19.28 7.38 2.30
N PRO A 543 -20.56 7.20 1.89
CA PRO A 543 -21.61 6.77 2.81
C PRO A 543 -21.28 5.47 3.57
N VAL A 544 -20.69 4.47 2.90
CA VAL A 544 -20.31 3.20 3.53
C VAL A 544 -19.16 3.40 4.51
N LEU A 545 -18.13 4.15 4.14
CA LEU A 545 -16.99 4.41 5.02
C LEU A 545 -17.40 5.20 6.26
N VAL A 546 -18.23 6.23 6.10
CA VAL A 546 -18.69 7.05 7.24
C VAL A 546 -19.58 6.24 8.18
N ARG A 547 -20.45 5.37 7.64
CA ARG A 547 -21.24 4.43 8.47
C ARG A 547 -20.34 3.52 9.30
N LEU A 548 -19.25 2.99 8.73
CA LEU A 548 -18.31 2.13 9.44
C LEU A 548 -17.40 2.91 10.41
N ALA A 549 -17.18 4.20 10.16
CA ALA A 549 -16.46 5.11 11.05
C ALA A 549 -17.30 5.60 12.24
N ALA A 550 -18.63 5.55 12.13
CA ALA A 550 -19.53 6.10 13.13
C ALA A 550 -19.34 5.40 14.50
N PRO A 551 -19.19 6.17 15.59
CA PRO A 551 -19.09 5.61 16.93
C PRO A 551 -20.44 5.06 17.41
N ASP A 552 -20.37 4.03 18.24
CA ASP A 552 -21.52 3.47 18.97
C ASP A 552 -21.15 3.18 20.44
N ALA A 553 -22.15 2.98 21.30
CA ALA A 553 -21.92 2.71 22.73
C ALA A 553 -21.11 1.42 22.97
N ALA A 554 -21.12 0.47 22.04
CA ALA A 554 -20.34 -0.76 22.13
C ALA A 554 -18.86 -0.53 21.80
N SER A 555 -18.53 0.46 20.97
CA SER A 555 -17.16 0.82 20.59
C SER A 555 -16.40 1.52 21.72
N GLU A 556 -17.10 2.16 22.66
CA GLU A 556 -16.51 2.74 23.88
C GLU A 556 -16.07 1.68 24.90
N ALA A 557 -16.61 0.46 24.81
CA ALA A 557 -16.30 -0.59 25.76
C ALA A 557 -14.81 -0.98 25.70
N PRO A 558 -14.13 -1.17 26.85
CA PRO A 558 -12.72 -1.56 26.90
C PRO A 558 -12.51 -3.07 26.65
N ASP A 559 -13.53 -3.80 26.21
CA ASP A 559 -13.49 -5.23 25.98
C ASP A 559 -13.02 -5.57 24.55
N THR A 560 -12.83 -6.87 24.27
CA THR A 560 -12.39 -7.33 22.95
C THR A 560 -13.37 -6.93 21.82
N PRO A 561 -14.70 -7.08 21.98
CA PRO A 561 -15.68 -6.54 21.02
C PRO A 561 -15.54 -5.05 20.74
N GLY A 562 -15.38 -4.21 21.77
CA GLY A 562 -15.15 -2.78 21.61
C GLY A 562 -13.86 -2.47 20.85
N ALA A 563 -12.76 -3.18 21.18
CA ALA A 563 -11.50 -3.05 20.46
C ALA A 563 -11.61 -3.44 18.97
N GLN A 564 -12.36 -4.50 18.65
CA GLN A 564 -12.63 -4.91 17.27
C GLN A 564 -13.42 -3.85 16.48
N ARG A 565 -14.40 -3.19 17.12
CA ARG A 565 -15.12 -2.06 16.49
C ARG A 565 -14.22 -0.87 16.21
N ARG A 566 -13.42 -0.47 17.20
CA ARG A 566 -12.47 0.64 17.04
C ARG A 566 -11.45 0.36 15.93
N ALA A 567 -11.01 -0.89 15.80
CA ALA A 567 -10.10 -1.31 14.73
C ALA A 567 -10.71 -1.12 13.32
N VAL A 568 -12.01 -1.38 13.16
CA VAL A 568 -12.76 -1.10 11.93
C VAL A 568 -12.97 0.40 11.73
N GLN A 569 -13.43 1.11 12.75
CA GLN A 569 -13.69 2.56 12.70
C GLN A 569 -12.43 3.34 12.31
N LEU A 570 -11.29 3.03 12.94
CA LEU A 570 -10.02 3.69 12.65
C LEU A 570 -9.59 3.51 11.18
N ARG A 571 -9.79 2.32 10.61
CA ARG A 571 -9.49 2.04 9.19
C ARG A 571 -10.46 2.71 8.24
N ALA A 572 -11.74 2.77 8.59
CA ALA A 572 -12.75 3.49 7.82
C ALA A 572 -12.46 5.00 7.79
N VAL A 573 -12.13 5.59 8.94
CA VAL A 573 -11.71 7.00 9.02
C VAL A 573 -10.41 7.23 8.24
N ALA A 574 -9.43 6.31 8.30
CA ALA A 574 -8.21 6.41 7.51
C ALA A 574 -8.48 6.38 6.00
N ALA A 575 -9.44 5.55 5.54
CA ALA A 575 -9.84 5.52 4.14
C ALA A 575 -10.49 6.84 3.68
N VAL A 576 -11.38 7.41 4.49
CA VAL A 576 -11.98 8.73 4.23
C VAL A 576 -10.90 9.81 4.19
N ASN A 577 -10.00 9.81 5.18
CA ASN A 577 -8.92 10.78 5.26
C ASN A 577 -7.99 10.71 4.04
N ASN A 578 -7.59 9.52 3.59
CA ASN A 578 -6.74 9.36 2.42
C ASN A 578 -7.42 9.85 1.14
N PHE A 579 -8.72 9.55 0.98
CA PHE A 579 -9.52 10.07 -0.13
C PHE A 579 -9.54 11.59 -0.12
N LEU A 580 -9.86 12.19 1.03
CA LEU A 580 -9.99 13.64 1.16
C LEU A 580 -8.66 14.38 1.05
N LEU A 581 -7.57 13.84 1.62
CA LEU A 581 -6.23 14.42 1.48
C LEU A 581 -5.81 14.45 0.02
N ARG A 582 -6.06 13.36 -0.72
CA ARG A 582 -5.75 13.32 -2.14
C ARG A 582 -6.64 14.26 -2.93
N PHE A 583 -7.93 14.31 -2.63
CA PHE A 583 -8.88 15.21 -3.27
C PHE A 583 -8.53 16.70 -3.03
N ALA A 584 -8.10 17.05 -1.82
CA ALA A 584 -7.74 18.41 -1.45
C ALA A 584 -6.47 18.94 -2.16
N LEU A 585 -5.68 18.09 -2.82
CA LEU A 585 -4.56 18.53 -3.67
C LEU A 585 -5.02 19.30 -4.91
N PHE A 586 -6.28 19.09 -5.33
CA PHE A 586 -6.88 19.72 -6.51
C PHE A 586 -7.74 20.93 -6.14
N ALA A 587 -7.89 21.21 -4.84
CA ALA A 587 -8.65 22.36 -4.37
C ALA A 587 -7.89 23.66 -4.69
N PRO A 588 -8.60 24.79 -4.92
CA PRO A 588 -7.97 26.08 -5.16
C PRO A 588 -6.94 26.43 -4.07
N PRO A 589 -5.78 27.00 -4.46
CA PRO A 589 -4.73 27.34 -3.51
C PRO A 589 -5.15 28.51 -2.62
N PRO A 590 -4.48 28.71 -1.47
CA PRO A 590 -4.69 29.88 -0.64
C PRO A 590 -4.28 31.18 -1.39
N PRO A 591 -4.78 32.35 -0.97
CA PRO A 591 -4.46 33.64 -1.59
C PRO A 591 -2.97 33.98 -1.62
N SER A 592 -2.19 33.48 -0.66
CA SER A 592 -0.73 33.62 -0.61
C SER A 592 0.00 32.90 -1.76
N GLN A 593 -0.68 31.96 -2.43
CA GLN A 593 -0.17 31.14 -3.53
C GLN A 593 -1.09 31.26 -4.76
N TRP A 594 -1.71 32.43 -4.94
CA TRP A 594 -2.67 32.61 -6.02
C TRP A 594 -1.99 32.54 -7.40
N PRO A 595 -2.51 31.74 -8.34
CA PRO A 595 -1.91 31.54 -9.65
C PRO A 595 -2.03 32.81 -10.51
N SER A 596 -1.05 33.03 -11.38
CA SER A 596 -1.05 34.12 -12.37
C SER A 596 -1.43 33.66 -13.77
N ASP A 597 -1.43 32.35 -14.02
CA ASP A 597 -1.72 31.76 -15.33
C ASP A 597 -3.24 31.59 -15.56
N GLU A 598 -3.68 31.88 -16.77
CA GLU A 598 -5.10 31.90 -17.15
C GLU A 598 -5.73 30.50 -17.08
N GLU A 599 -5.00 29.46 -17.50
CA GLU A 599 -5.47 28.06 -17.48
C GLU A 599 -5.81 27.59 -16.05
N THR A 600 -4.96 27.91 -15.06
CA THR A 600 -5.26 27.56 -13.67
C THR A 600 -6.44 28.37 -13.13
N LEU A 601 -6.59 29.64 -13.50
CA LEU A 601 -7.73 30.45 -13.09
C LEU A 601 -9.05 29.93 -13.66
N GLU A 602 -9.09 29.51 -14.92
CA GLU A 602 -10.25 28.86 -15.54
C GLU A 602 -10.64 27.58 -14.80
N ARG A 603 -9.65 26.76 -14.45
CA ARG A 603 -9.87 25.53 -13.66
C ARG A 603 -10.39 25.83 -12.26
N VAL A 604 -9.91 26.88 -11.59
CA VAL A 604 -10.45 27.32 -10.30
C VAL A 604 -11.91 27.75 -10.44
N ALA A 605 -12.27 28.46 -11.52
CA ALA A 605 -13.66 28.81 -11.80
C ALA A 605 -14.54 27.57 -12.03
N LEU A 606 -14.07 26.58 -12.79
CA LEU A 606 -14.76 25.30 -12.98
C LEU A 606 -14.94 24.54 -11.64
N TRP A 607 -13.90 24.52 -10.80
CA TRP A 607 -13.99 23.92 -9.46
C TRP A 607 -15.08 24.59 -8.62
N ARG A 608 -15.07 25.91 -8.55
CA ARG A 608 -16.06 26.70 -7.80
C ARG A 608 -17.48 26.49 -8.27
N ALA A 609 -17.69 26.45 -9.59
CA ALA A 609 -18.98 26.14 -10.19
C ALA A 609 -19.46 24.73 -9.85
N TRP A 610 -18.56 23.76 -9.78
CA TRP A 610 -18.88 22.37 -9.46
C TRP A 610 -19.15 22.15 -7.96
N VAL A 611 -18.28 22.66 -7.08
CA VAL A 611 -18.39 22.52 -5.62
C VAL A 611 -19.43 23.48 -5.03
N GLY A 612 -19.73 24.58 -5.71
CA GLY A 612 -20.61 25.63 -5.20
C GLY A 612 -19.93 26.46 -4.10
N THR A 613 -18.73 26.95 -4.38
CA THR A 613 -17.99 27.92 -3.55
C THR A 613 -17.90 29.26 -4.28
N ALA A 614 -17.93 30.37 -3.53
CA ALA A 614 -17.82 31.73 -4.06
C ALA A 614 -16.86 32.54 -3.18
N TYR A 615 -15.56 32.37 -3.44
CA TYR A 615 -14.50 32.99 -2.64
C TYR A 615 -14.11 34.34 -3.24
N LEU A 616 -14.27 35.40 -2.44
CA LEU A 616 -14.09 36.82 -2.78
C LEU A 616 -14.91 37.29 -4.00
N GLU A 617 -15.97 36.57 -4.33
CA GLU A 617 -16.93 36.96 -5.36
C GLU A 617 -18.08 37.78 -4.74
N ASP A 618 -18.62 38.72 -5.51
CA ASP A 618 -19.72 39.57 -5.06
C ASP A 618 -21.06 38.80 -4.95
N ALA A 619 -21.19 37.70 -5.70
CA ALA A 619 -22.38 36.85 -5.69
C ALA A 619 -22.28 35.75 -4.61
N PRO A 620 -23.41 35.37 -3.98
CA PRO A 620 -23.43 34.24 -3.06
C PRO A 620 -23.20 32.92 -3.82
N ALA A 621 -22.54 31.97 -3.16
CA ALA A 621 -22.32 30.65 -3.71
C ALA A 621 -23.64 29.94 -4.04
N ALA A 622 -23.76 29.39 -5.25
CA ALA A 622 -24.90 28.58 -5.63
C ALA A 622 -24.78 27.17 -5.00
N PRO A 623 -25.85 26.61 -4.42
CA PRO A 623 -25.82 25.24 -3.92
C PRO A 623 -25.67 24.25 -5.07
N THR A 624 -24.77 23.28 -4.91
CA THR A 624 -24.58 22.17 -5.86
C THR A 624 -24.70 20.83 -5.13
N PRO A 625 -25.08 19.74 -5.83
CA PRO A 625 -25.15 18.41 -5.22
C PRO A 625 -23.81 17.96 -4.63
N THR A 626 -22.71 18.29 -5.30
CA THR A 626 -21.34 18.04 -4.83
C THR A 626 -21.06 18.79 -3.53
N GLY A 627 -21.35 20.09 -3.47
CA GLY A 627 -21.15 20.92 -2.28
C GLY A 627 -21.98 20.46 -1.10
N GLU A 628 -23.24 20.05 -1.33
CA GLU A 628 -24.10 19.48 -0.29
C GLU A 628 -23.54 18.16 0.27
N THR A 629 -23.06 17.28 -0.62
CA THR A 629 -22.42 16.02 -0.21
C THR A 629 -21.19 16.28 0.68
N LEU A 630 -20.35 17.24 0.30
CA LEU A 630 -19.13 17.60 1.04
C LEU A 630 -19.43 18.27 2.37
N ARG A 631 -20.45 19.15 2.44
CA ARG A 631 -20.92 19.76 3.68
C ARG A 631 -21.52 18.72 4.63
N SER A 632 -22.30 17.77 4.12
CA SER A 632 -22.80 16.65 4.92
C SER A 632 -21.67 15.78 5.46
N LEU A 633 -20.63 15.54 4.65
CA LEU A 633 -19.45 14.80 5.09
C LEU A 633 -18.68 15.55 6.19
N TRP A 634 -18.54 16.87 6.08
CA TRP A 634 -17.96 17.71 7.14
C TRP A 634 -18.68 17.51 8.47
N GLU A 635 -20.00 17.60 8.48
CA GLU A 635 -20.81 17.41 9.68
C GLU A 635 -20.63 16.02 10.29
N GLN A 636 -20.65 14.98 9.46
CA GLN A 636 -20.49 13.60 9.91
C GLN A 636 -19.08 13.36 10.48
N MET A 637 -18.03 13.82 9.81
CA MET A 637 -16.65 13.67 10.29
C MET A 637 -16.40 14.47 11.57
N PHE A 638 -16.97 15.67 11.67
CA PHE A 638 -16.93 16.47 12.89
C PHE A 638 -17.64 15.75 14.05
N ALA A 639 -18.80 15.14 13.81
CA ALA A 639 -19.53 14.38 14.82
C ALA A 639 -18.71 13.18 15.34
N VAL A 640 -18.05 12.44 14.45
CA VAL A 640 -17.14 11.33 14.85
C VAL A 640 -16.00 11.86 15.72
N ALA A 641 -15.34 12.94 15.30
CA ALA A 641 -14.23 13.53 16.06
C ALA A 641 -14.69 14.05 17.43
N ALA A 642 -15.81 14.77 17.47
CA ALA A 642 -16.37 15.35 18.69
C ALA A 642 -16.80 14.27 19.69
N HIS A 643 -17.37 13.17 19.21
CA HIS A 643 -17.71 12.03 20.06
C HIS A 643 -16.47 11.46 20.75
N TRP A 644 -15.43 11.07 20.00
CA TRP A 644 -14.22 10.49 20.57
C TRP A 644 -13.44 11.45 21.45
N ALA A 645 -13.40 12.75 21.10
CA ALA A 645 -12.79 13.78 21.92
C ALA A 645 -13.54 14.01 23.25
N ALA A 646 -14.83 13.65 23.33
CA ALA A 646 -15.63 13.75 24.55
C ALA A 646 -15.58 12.50 25.43
N VAL A 647 -15.01 11.39 24.95
CA VAL A 647 -14.88 10.14 25.73
C VAL A 647 -13.94 10.39 26.92
N PRO A 648 -14.37 10.13 28.18
CA PRO A 648 -13.59 10.46 29.37
C PRO A 648 -12.16 9.91 29.37
N SER A 649 -11.97 8.66 28.94
CA SER A 649 -10.65 8.02 28.90
C SER A 649 -9.70 8.70 27.89
N VAL A 650 -10.22 9.25 26.80
CA VAL A 650 -9.43 10.02 25.81
C VAL A 650 -9.03 11.38 26.42
N VAL A 651 -9.96 12.06 27.07
CA VAL A 651 -9.73 13.35 27.74
C VAL A 651 -8.68 13.22 28.85
N GLU A 652 -8.75 12.17 29.67
CA GLU A 652 -7.80 11.91 30.75
C GLU A 652 -6.37 11.69 30.23
N VAL A 653 -6.21 11.01 29.10
CA VAL A 653 -4.90 10.78 28.46
C VAL A 653 -4.32 12.09 27.90
N GLU A 654 -5.13 12.90 27.21
CA GLU A 654 -4.68 14.20 26.69
C GLU A 654 -4.34 15.20 27.81
N THR A 655 -5.14 15.24 28.87
CA THR A 655 -4.90 16.14 30.02
C THR A 655 -3.80 15.64 30.97
N GLY A 656 -3.48 14.34 30.93
CA GLY A 656 -2.46 13.68 31.75
C GLY A 656 -2.82 13.56 33.22
N VAL A 657 -4.11 13.51 33.54
CA VAL A 657 -4.61 13.23 34.89
C VAL A 657 -4.73 11.71 35.04
N SER A 658 -3.60 10.99 35.04
CA SER A 658 -3.61 9.55 35.30
C SER A 658 -3.45 9.28 36.79
N ASP A 659 -4.51 8.82 37.45
CA ASP A 659 -4.49 8.37 38.84
C ASP A 659 -3.61 7.10 38.93
N GLU A 660 -2.48 7.15 39.63
CA GLU A 660 -1.46 6.07 39.72
C GLU A 660 -1.93 4.76 40.38
N ARG A 661 -3.25 4.55 40.55
CA ARG A 661 -3.84 3.45 41.32
C ARG A 661 -4.62 2.40 40.52
N ALA A 662 -4.64 2.47 39.19
CA ALA A 662 -5.33 1.46 38.38
C ALA A 662 -4.54 0.13 38.30
N SER A 663 -5.19 -0.96 38.70
CA SER A 663 -4.65 -2.33 38.68
C SER A 663 -4.13 -2.74 37.28
N ALA A 664 -2.95 -3.36 37.24
CA ALA A 664 -2.12 -3.57 36.04
C ALA A 664 -2.77 -4.34 34.86
N LEU A 665 -3.89 -5.04 35.07
CA LEU A 665 -4.63 -5.73 33.99
C LEU A 665 -5.84 -4.95 33.46
N SER A 666 -6.45 -4.07 34.28
CA SER A 666 -7.54 -3.17 33.88
C SER A 666 -7.00 -1.87 33.28
N ALA A 667 -5.82 -1.43 33.72
CA ALA A 667 -5.14 -0.27 33.16
C ALA A 667 -4.75 -0.46 31.68
N THR A 668 -4.40 -1.69 31.26
CA THR A 668 -3.99 -1.99 29.88
C THR A 668 -5.13 -1.89 28.87
N SER A 669 -6.36 -2.30 29.21
CA SER A 669 -7.49 -2.28 28.27
C SER A 669 -8.19 -0.93 28.16
N HIS A 670 -8.19 -0.14 29.23
CA HIS A 670 -8.64 1.26 29.17
C HIS A 670 -7.65 2.16 28.43
N ALA A 671 -6.34 1.87 28.55
CA ALA A 671 -5.31 2.59 27.81
C ALA A 671 -5.41 2.40 26.29
N THR A 672 -5.78 1.20 25.81
CA THR A 672 -5.95 0.96 24.37
C THR A 672 -7.16 1.70 23.81
N ALA A 673 -8.30 1.72 24.51
CA ALA A 673 -9.48 2.47 24.07
C ALA A 673 -9.20 3.97 23.94
N ALA A 674 -8.46 4.55 24.89
CA ALA A 674 -8.06 5.96 24.84
C ALA A 674 -7.09 6.25 23.67
N GLN A 675 -6.11 5.38 23.45
CA GLN A 675 -5.15 5.51 22.33
C GLN A 675 -5.83 5.37 20.96
N ASP A 676 -6.75 4.42 20.83
CA ASP A 676 -7.54 4.23 19.61
C ASP A 676 -8.42 5.45 19.34
N GLY A 677 -9.14 5.94 20.36
CA GLY A 677 -9.98 7.13 20.26
C GLY A 677 -9.19 8.37 19.87
N LEU A 678 -8.00 8.57 20.45
CA LEU A 678 -7.12 9.68 20.09
C LEU A 678 -6.62 9.58 18.64
N ALA A 679 -6.28 8.37 18.18
CA ALA A 679 -5.90 8.13 16.79
C ALA A 679 -7.07 8.41 15.81
N ILE A 680 -8.31 8.09 16.21
CA ILE A 680 -9.50 8.42 15.43
C ILE A 680 -9.67 9.95 15.35
N VAL A 681 -9.56 10.67 16.47
CA VAL A 681 -9.63 12.15 16.50
C VAL A 681 -8.58 12.76 15.58
N ASP A 682 -7.31 12.35 15.71
CA ASP A 682 -6.21 12.87 14.89
C ASP A 682 -6.40 12.62 13.39
N THR A 683 -6.97 11.46 13.03
CA THR A 683 -7.27 11.12 11.64
C THR A 683 -8.48 11.92 11.12
N CYS A 684 -9.52 12.10 11.93
CA CYS A 684 -10.66 12.97 11.57
C CYS A 684 -10.26 14.42 11.38
N LEU A 685 -9.31 14.95 12.17
CA LEU A 685 -8.79 16.30 11.97
C LEU A 685 -8.10 16.46 10.61
N GLY A 686 -7.45 15.42 10.09
CA GLY A 686 -6.93 15.40 8.72
C GLY A 686 -8.04 15.50 7.66
N SER A 687 -9.14 14.75 7.86
CA SER A 687 -10.34 14.83 7.01
C SER A 687 -10.98 16.22 7.04
N LEU A 688 -11.11 16.81 8.23
CA LEU A 688 -11.67 18.16 8.40
C LEU A 688 -10.79 19.20 7.73
N TRP A 689 -9.47 19.16 7.93
CA TRP A 689 -8.56 20.08 7.26
C TRP A 689 -8.67 19.99 5.73
N SER A 690 -8.75 18.77 5.21
CA SER A 690 -8.93 18.51 3.77
C SER A 690 -10.25 19.05 3.24
N LEU A 691 -11.36 18.80 3.96
CA LEU A 691 -12.68 19.31 3.59
C LEU A 691 -12.77 20.82 3.64
N ALA A 692 -12.15 21.45 4.66
CA ALA A 692 -12.07 22.90 4.73
C ALA A 692 -11.38 23.46 3.49
N ARG A 693 -10.29 22.83 3.02
CA ARG A 693 -9.59 23.23 1.79
C ARG A 693 -10.45 23.06 0.54
N ILE A 694 -11.08 21.89 0.38
CA ILE A 694 -11.98 21.58 -0.77
C ILE A 694 -13.11 22.60 -0.87
N LEU A 695 -13.67 22.99 0.29
CA LEU A 695 -14.75 23.95 0.40
C LEU A 695 -14.27 25.42 0.46
N GLU A 696 -12.97 25.70 0.26
CA GLU A 696 -12.36 27.04 0.37
C GLU A 696 -12.75 27.78 1.68
N GLY A 697 -12.97 27.02 2.75
CA GLY A 697 -13.40 27.52 4.05
C GLY A 697 -14.86 28.00 4.12
N GLN A 698 -15.68 27.84 3.07
CA GLN A 698 -17.06 28.35 2.98
C GLN A 698 -18.06 27.57 3.85
N LEU A 699 -17.83 27.62 5.17
CA LEU A 699 -18.62 26.99 6.23
C LEU A 699 -19.04 28.03 7.29
N PRO A 700 -20.22 27.91 7.93
CA PRO A 700 -20.75 28.95 8.82
C PRO A 700 -19.91 29.18 10.10
N LEU A 701 -19.18 30.28 10.22
CA LEU A 701 -18.34 30.54 11.41
C LEU A 701 -19.14 30.82 12.69
N VAL A 702 -20.41 31.15 12.54
CA VAL A 702 -21.31 31.54 13.62
C VAL A 702 -22.55 30.66 13.58
N GLN A 703 -22.98 30.20 14.74
CA GLN A 703 -24.26 29.55 14.97
C GLN A 703 -24.94 30.25 16.15
N ASP A 704 -26.18 30.71 15.97
CA ASP A 704 -26.96 31.40 17.01
C ASP A 704 -26.22 32.59 17.66
N GLU A 705 -25.58 33.45 16.83
CA GLU A 705 -24.75 34.60 17.25
C GLU A 705 -23.49 34.27 18.07
N ALA A 706 -23.14 32.99 18.22
CA ALA A 706 -21.93 32.51 18.88
C ALA A 706 -20.97 31.82 17.89
N PRO A 707 -19.67 31.69 18.22
CA PRO A 707 -18.75 30.89 17.39
C PRO A 707 -19.30 29.48 17.20
N ALA A 708 -19.28 28.99 15.95
CA ALA A 708 -19.82 27.68 15.63
C ALA A 708 -19.14 26.58 16.49
N PRO A 709 -19.84 25.48 16.82
CA PRO A 709 -19.31 24.44 17.71
C PRO A 709 -17.96 23.89 17.28
N TYR A 710 -17.74 23.73 15.97
CA TYR A 710 -16.47 23.25 15.44
C TYR A 710 -15.34 24.27 15.55
N VAL A 711 -15.63 25.58 15.46
CA VAL A 711 -14.61 26.63 15.71
C VAL A 711 -14.13 26.53 17.16
N THR A 712 -15.07 26.48 18.10
CA THR A 712 -14.77 26.37 19.54
C THR A 712 -14.03 25.07 19.86
N ALA A 713 -14.47 23.94 19.30
CA ALA A 713 -13.85 22.65 19.52
C ALA A 713 -12.41 22.57 18.95
N LEU A 714 -12.18 23.12 17.76
CA LEU A 714 -10.83 23.16 17.16
C LEU A 714 -9.90 24.09 17.92
N GLN A 715 -10.39 25.23 18.41
CA GLN A 715 -9.62 26.11 19.30
C GLN A 715 -9.25 25.40 20.60
N ALA A 716 -10.20 24.71 21.22
CA ALA A 716 -9.96 23.91 22.42
C ALA A 716 -8.94 22.80 22.16
N ALA A 717 -9.06 22.06 21.05
CA ALA A 717 -8.12 21.01 20.66
C ALA A 717 -6.70 21.56 20.47
N TYR A 718 -6.54 22.72 19.81
CA TYR A 718 -5.23 23.37 19.67
C TYR A 718 -4.61 23.75 21.03
N GLN A 719 -5.43 24.20 21.98
CA GLN A 719 -4.97 24.65 23.30
C GLN A 719 -4.67 23.49 24.26
N SER A 720 -5.43 22.40 24.19
CA SER A 720 -5.33 21.28 25.13
C SER A 720 -4.42 20.15 24.65
N ALA A 721 -4.24 19.98 23.34
CA ALA A 721 -3.54 18.83 22.79
C ALA A 721 -2.04 18.83 23.12
N ARG A 722 -1.52 17.66 23.48
CA ARG A 722 -0.07 17.44 23.65
C ARG A 722 0.64 17.10 22.35
N MET A 723 -0.07 16.47 21.43
CA MET A 723 0.48 16.05 20.14
C MET A 723 0.57 17.24 19.19
N THR A 724 1.75 17.46 18.61
CA THR A 724 1.99 18.59 17.69
C THR A 724 1.14 18.45 16.42
N ASP A 725 0.97 17.24 15.89
CA ASP A 725 0.14 16.94 14.72
C ASP A 725 -1.31 17.42 14.89
N VAL A 726 -1.92 17.17 16.06
CA VAL A 726 -3.27 17.62 16.38
C VAL A 726 -3.33 19.15 16.36
N ARG A 727 -2.37 19.82 17.00
CA ARG A 727 -2.29 21.29 17.03
C ARG A 727 -2.13 21.87 15.63
N VAL A 728 -1.25 21.28 14.80
CA VAL A 728 -1.01 21.70 13.41
C VAL A 728 -2.28 21.54 12.57
N LYS A 729 -2.95 20.39 12.63
CA LYS A 729 -4.18 20.13 11.86
C LYS A 729 -5.33 21.02 12.33
N SER A 730 -5.50 21.22 13.64
CA SER A 730 -6.51 22.15 14.18
C SER A 730 -6.26 23.59 13.72
N LEU A 731 -5.01 24.05 13.82
CA LEU A 731 -4.62 25.39 13.38
C LEU A 731 -4.81 25.58 11.86
N GLY A 732 -4.37 24.60 11.06
CA GLY A 732 -4.54 24.62 9.61
C GLY A 732 -6.01 24.61 9.18
N THR A 733 -6.86 23.85 9.87
CA THR A 733 -8.31 23.86 9.63
C THR A 733 -8.91 25.23 9.97
N LEU A 734 -8.55 25.81 11.11
CA LEU A 734 -9.01 27.13 11.55
C LEU A 734 -8.54 28.24 10.60
N ALA A 735 -7.30 28.16 10.07
CA ALA A 735 -6.77 29.11 9.09
C ALA A 735 -7.60 29.13 7.81
N VAL A 736 -8.01 27.96 7.32
CA VAL A 736 -8.87 27.88 6.15
C VAL A 736 -10.27 28.45 6.45
N LEU A 737 -10.85 28.09 7.60
CA LEU A 737 -12.15 28.59 8.06
C LEU A 737 -12.17 30.11 8.29
N ALA A 738 -11.06 30.71 8.73
CA ALA A 738 -10.94 32.15 8.96
C ALA A 738 -11.24 33.00 7.71
N ARG A 739 -11.31 32.37 6.54
CA ARG A 739 -11.60 32.97 5.24
C ARG A 739 -13.03 32.71 4.74
N SER A 740 -13.87 32.13 5.59
CA SER A 740 -15.28 31.85 5.27
C SER A 740 -16.06 33.12 4.98
N GLN A 741 -16.85 33.12 3.91
CA GLN A 741 -17.84 34.15 3.60
C GLN A 741 -19.25 33.59 3.59
N ALA A 742 -19.50 32.50 4.34
CA ALA A 742 -20.81 31.85 4.40
C ALA A 742 -21.95 32.79 4.84
N TYR A 743 -21.64 33.92 5.51
CA TYR A 743 -22.61 34.98 5.81
C TYR A 743 -23.24 35.62 4.56
N ARG A 744 -22.59 35.55 3.38
CA ARG A 744 -23.05 36.15 2.13
C ARG A 744 -24.39 35.62 1.63
N VAL A 745 -24.80 34.45 2.10
CA VAL A 745 -26.14 33.91 1.84
C VAL A 745 -27.24 34.77 2.47
N HIS A 746 -26.92 35.49 3.55
CA HIS A 746 -27.90 36.25 4.35
C HIS A 746 -27.62 37.75 4.40
N ALA A 747 -26.37 38.18 4.23
CA ALA A 747 -25.97 39.58 4.32
C ALA A 747 -24.83 39.91 3.35
N PRO A 748 -24.83 41.10 2.71
CA PRO A 748 -23.76 41.50 1.78
C PRO A 748 -22.43 41.80 2.49
N GLU A 749 -22.49 42.23 3.76
CA GLU A 749 -21.34 42.58 4.58
C GLU A 749 -21.22 41.66 5.81
N PRO A 750 -20.03 41.49 6.39
CA PRO A 750 -19.83 40.60 7.53
C PRO A 750 -20.64 41.08 8.75
N PRO A 751 -21.49 40.23 9.34
CA PRO A 751 -22.16 40.54 10.60
C PRO A 751 -21.16 40.74 11.75
N ALA A 752 -21.57 41.45 12.81
CA ALA A 752 -20.71 41.69 13.97
C ALA A 752 -20.18 40.40 14.62
N ALA A 753 -20.99 39.34 14.66
CA ALA A 753 -20.58 38.04 15.16
C ALA A 753 -19.46 37.41 14.30
N TYR A 754 -19.49 37.59 12.97
CA TYR A 754 -18.40 37.13 12.09
C TYR A 754 -17.11 37.92 12.33
N LEU A 755 -17.21 39.25 12.42
CA LEU A 755 -16.06 40.10 12.74
C LEU A 755 -15.43 39.72 14.09
N HIS A 756 -16.25 39.38 15.08
CA HIS A 756 -15.76 38.87 16.36
C HIS A 756 -14.97 37.56 16.20
N VAL A 757 -15.50 36.58 15.46
CA VAL A 757 -14.80 35.31 15.21
C VAL A 757 -13.51 35.53 14.42
N TYR A 758 -13.50 36.40 13.40
CA TYR A 758 -12.26 36.76 12.68
C TYR A 758 -11.21 37.34 13.63
N GLY A 759 -11.62 38.21 14.57
CA GLY A 759 -10.74 38.74 15.61
C GLY A 759 -10.12 37.65 16.47
N LEU A 760 -10.95 36.72 16.97
CA LEU A 760 -10.49 35.58 17.79
C LEU A 760 -9.47 34.70 17.05
N LEU A 761 -9.70 34.43 15.77
CA LEU A 761 -8.80 33.60 14.96
C LEU A 761 -7.49 34.33 14.63
N GLY A 762 -7.56 35.62 14.29
CA GLY A 762 -6.38 36.45 14.03
C GLY A 762 -5.43 36.52 15.22
N GLU A 763 -5.97 36.74 16.43
CA GLU A 763 -5.18 36.72 17.67
C GLU A 763 -4.59 35.34 17.95
N LEU A 764 -5.39 34.27 17.78
CA LEU A 764 -4.93 32.90 17.97
C LEU A 764 -3.72 32.58 17.09
N PHE A 765 -3.72 33.00 15.82
CA PHE A 765 -2.62 32.70 14.89
C PHE A 765 -1.32 33.39 15.30
N VAL A 766 -1.38 34.67 15.70
CA VAL A 766 -0.20 35.39 16.19
C VAL A 766 0.30 34.81 17.52
N ASP A 767 -0.60 34.43 18.42
CA ASP A 767 -0.25 33.74 19.66
C ASP A 767 0.37 32.37 19.41
N ALA A 768 -0.06 31.66 18.37
CA ALA A 768 0.54 30.39 17.95
C ALA A 768 1.98 30.58 17.46
N VAL A 769 2.24 31.59 16.62
CA VAL A 769 3.62 31.96 16.22
C VAL A 769 4.46 32.30 17.44
N ARG A 770 3.92 33.09 18.37
CA ARG A 770 4.61 33.49 19.61
C ARG A 770 4.95 32.28 20.49
N ALA A 771 4.02 31.35 20.64
CA ALA A 771 4.23 30.13 21.43
C ALA A 771 5.28 29.22 20.78
N ALA A 772 5.20 29.00 19.46
CA ALA A 772 6.16 28.17 18.74
C ALA A 772 7.58 28.76 18.74
N CYS A 773 7.72 30.08 18.86
CA CYS A 773 9.03 30.74 19.00
C CYS A 773 9.73 30.46 20.35
N GLN A 774 9.05 29.88 21.34
CA GLN A 774 9.62 29.63 22.67
C GLN A 774 10.45 28.34 22.74
N ASP A 775 10.19 27.40 21.84
CA ASP A 775 10.82 26.07 21.84
C ASP A 775 11.16 25.62 20.42
N ALA A 776 12.43 25.34 20.15
CA ALA A 776 12.87 24.87 18.85
C ALA A 776 12.32 23.50 18.45
N GLN A 777 11.82 22.71 19.41
CA GLN A 777 11.09 21.46 19.11
C GLN A 777 9.73 21.70 18.46
N GLN A 778 9.22 22.94 18.47
CA GLN A 778 7.94 23.32 17.86
C GLN A 778 8.09 23.89 16.45
N ALA A 779 9.15 23.55 15.72
CA ALA A 779 9.40 24.06 14.37
C ALA A 779 8.25 23.76 13.39
N GLU A 780 7.64 22.56 13.46
CA GLU A 780 6.47 22.20 12.65
C GLU A 780 5.29 23.13 12.92
N LEU A 781 5.05 23.44 14.20
CA LEU A 781 4.00 24.37 14.58
C LEU A 781 4.31 25.81 14.15
N LEU A 782 5.58 26.22 14.21
CA LEU A 782 6.02 27.53 13.75
C LEU A 782 5.70 27.71 12.26
N VAL A 783 6.06 26.72 11.43
CA VAL A 783 5.74 26.69 9.99
C VAL A 783 4.23 26.81 9.77
N ALA A 784 3.44 25.95 10.42
CA ALA A 784 1.99 25.95 10.29
C ALA A 784 1.37 27.29 10.72
N SER A 785 1.87 27.90 11.80
CA SER A 785 1.34 29.17 12.32
C SER A 785 1.68 30.36 11.43
N ILE A 786 2.89 30.38 10.85
CA ILE A 786 3.30 31.42 9.91
C ILE A 786 2.44 31.32 8.64
N ASN A 787 2.29 30.12 8.08
CA ASN A 787 1.46 29.91 6.89
C ASN A 787 -0.02 30.25 7.17
N ALA A 788 -0.56 29.92 8.34
CA ALA A 788 -1.92 30.31 8.73
C ALA A 788 -2.15 31.82 8.66
N VAL A 789 -1.19 32.63 9.11
CA VAL A 789 -1.27 34.10 9.05
C VAL A 789 -1.21 34.57 7.60
N MET A 790 -0.23 34.10 6.83
CA MET A 790 -0.02 34.55 5.44
C MET A 790 -1.22 34.16 4.56
N ASP A 791 -1.68 32.92 4.63
CA ASP A 791 -2.79 32.39 3.84
C ASP A 791 -4.12 33.09 4.15
N THR A 792 -4.26 33.66 5.35
CA THR A 792 -5.44 34.42 5.77
C THR A 792 -5.37 35.88 5.31
N TYR A 793 -4.21 36.54 5.49
CA TYR A 793 -4.09 38.00 5.35
C TYR A 793 -3.31 38.48 4.12
N ALA A 794 -3.02 37.59 3.17
CA ALA A 794 -2.38 37.96 1.90
C ALA A 794 -3.19 38.93 1.04
N ASN A 795 -4.53 38.98 1.19
CA ASN A 795 -5.40 39.89 0.43
C ASN A 795 -5.96 41.00 1.33
N GLU A 796 -5.56 42.25 1.10
CA GLU A 796 -5.99 43.45 1.82
C GLU A 796 -7.43 43.89 1.55
N LEU A 797 -8.04 43.40 0.47
CA LEU A 797 -9.43 43.66 0.10
C LEU A 797 -10.39 42.65 0.73
N ALA A 798 -9.87 41.63 1.41
CA ALA A 798 -10.68 40.61 2.04
C ALA A 798 -11.53 41.18 3.20
N PRO A 799 -12.77 40.67 3.42
CA PRO A 799 -13.66 41.21 4.47
C PRO A 799 -13.14 41.07 5.90
N TRP A 800 -12.18 40.17 6.15
CA TRP A 800 -11.53 39.95 7.44
C TRP A 800 -10.23 40.75 7.61
N ASP A 801 -9.73 41.42 6.56
CA ASP A 801 -8.52 42.26 6.65
C ASP A 801 -8.59 43.39 7.70
N PRO A 802 -9.76 44.02 7.99
CA PRO A 802 -9.85 45.01 9.06
C PRO A 802 -9.33 44.52 10.41
N VAL A 803 -9.38 43.21 10.69
CA VAL A 803 -8.83 42.60 11.90
C VAL A 803 -7.30 42.78 11.95
N TYR A 804 -6.61 42.58 10.83
CA TYR A 804 -5.16 42.72 10.74
C TYR A 804 -4.69 44.11 11.20
N ARG A 805 -5.44 45.15 10.78
CA ARG A 805 -5.15 46.55 11.10
C ARG A 805 -5.57 46.89 12.53
N THR A 806 -6.79 46.51 12.93
CA THR A 806 -7.36 46.85 14.23
C THR A 806 -6.59 46.22 15.38
N HIS A 807 -6.13 44.99 15.22
CA HIS A 807 -5.33 44.27 16.23
C HIS A 807 -3.82 44.52 16.09
N ASN A 808 -3.39 45.42 15.21
CA ASN A 808 -1.99 45.77 14.98
C ASN A 808 -1.09 44.55 14.72
N LEU A 809 -1.57 43.60 13.91
CA LEU A 809 -0.88 42.32 13.70
C LEU A 809 0.47 42.51 13.00
N GLN A 810 0.62 43.51 12.12
CA GLN A 810 1.89 43.89 11.46
C GLN A 810 3.03 44.06 12.47
N ALA A 811 2.82 44.91 13.48
CA ALA A 811 3.86 45.23 14.47
C ALA A 811 4.19 44.00 15.34
N GLN A 812 3.18 43.20 15.69
CA GLN A 812 3.37 41.97 16.46
C GLN A 812 4.19 40.93 15.69
N LEU A 813 3.86 40.70 14.42
CA LEU A 813 4.57 39.75 13.56
C LEU A 813 6.00 40.19 13.27
N THR A 814 6.22 41.48 13.01
CA THR A 814 7.56 42.06 12.81
C THR A 814 8.46 41.80 14.03
N ALA A 815 7.92 41.94 15.25
CA ALA A 815 8.63 41.62 16.48
C ALA A 815 8.97 40.12 16.63
N LEU A 816 8.21 39.23 15.98
CA LEU A 816 8.39 37.77 16.03
C LEU A 816 9.37 37.22 14.98
N VAL A 817 9.74 37.99 13.94
CA VAL A 817 10.71 37.56 12.91
C VAL A 817 12.07 37.18 13.52
N GLY A 818 12.59 37.99 14.44
CA GLY A 818 13.85 37.73 15.13
C GLY A 818 13.81 36.44 15.97
N PRO A 819 12.83 36.27 16.86
CA PRO A 819 12.56 35.00 17.56
C PRO A 819 12.44 33.78 16.63
N ALA A 820 11.64 33.86 15.57
CA ALA A 820 11.47 32.77 14.61
C ALA A 820 12.80 32.38 13.92
N ALA A 821 13.61 33.38 13.54
CA ALA A 821 14.94 33.15 12.99
C ALA A 821 15.91 32.44 13.97
N ARG A 822 15.70 32.58 15.28
CA ARG A 822 16.49 31.83 16.28
C ARG A 822 16.11 30.36 16.32
N VAL A 823 14.83 30.03 16.16
CA VAL A 823 14.37 28.63 16.07
C VAL A 823 15.06 27.92 14.91
N LEU A 824 15.02 28.50 13.70
CA LEU A 824 15.69 27.94 12.53
C LEU A 824 17.20 27.69 12.76
N LYS A 825 17.89 28.63 13.44
CA LYS A 825 19.32 28.49 13.77
C LYS A 825 19.62 27.37 14.77
N GLN A 826 18.65 26.98 15.59
CA GLN A 826 18.79 25.93 16.60
C GLN A 826 18.45 24.53 16.06
N MET A 827 17.80 24.44 14.90
CA MET A 827 17.45 23.17 14.26
C MET A 827 18.68 22.46 13.70
N ASP A 828 18.72 21.14 13.84
CA ASP A 828 19.73 20.31 13.17
C ASP A 828 19.30 20.02 11.72
N ARG A 829 19.95 20.71 10.77
CA ARG A 829 19.76 20.52 9.33
C ARG A 829 19.86 19.05 8.89
N ARG A 830 20.67 18.22 9.56
CA ARG A 830 20.87 16.81 9.17
C ARG A 830 19.83 15.86 9.76
N ALA A 831 19.16 16.26 10.84
CA ALA A 831 18.18 15.42 11.52
C ALA A 831 16.85 15.36 10.76
N ASN A 832 16.37 16.51 10.24
CA ASN A 832 15.16 16.60 9.43
C ASN A 832 15.33 17.70 8.37
N VAL A 833 15.97 17.35 7.24
CA VAL A 833 16.23 18.28 6.12
C VAL A 833 14.93 18.91 5.60
N PRO A 834 13.83 18.15 5.34
CA PRO A 834 12.58 18.74 4.86
C PRO A 834 12.01 19.81 5.78
N LEU A 835 11.97 19.55 7.09
CA LEU A 835 11.43 20.51 8.06
C LEU A 835 12.31 21.77 8.16
N TYR A 836 13.64 21.61 8.07
CA TYR A 836 14.55 22.75 8.03
C TYR A 836 14.28 23.65 6.81
N MET A 837 14.14 23.06 5.63
CA MET A 837 13.83 23.82 4.40
C MET A 837 12.48 24.51 4.50
N ALA A 838 11.43 23.81 4.93
CA ALA A 838 10.10 24.39 5.14
C ALA A 838 10.12 25.55 6.15
N THR A 839 10.89 25.43 7.23
CA THR A 839 11.04 26.50 8.23
C THR A 839 11.79 27.71 7.67
N GLN A 840 12.81 27.47 6.85
CA GLN A 840 13.54 28.54 6.17
C GLN A 840 12.62 29.28 5.18
N GLU A 841 11.94 28.55 4.32
CA GLU A 841 11.02 29.08 3.33
C GLU A 841 9.88 29.88 3.97
N SER A 842 9.20 29.33 4.99
CA SER A 842 8.15 30.07 5.71
C SER A 842 8.66 31.37 6.34
N LEU A 843 9.91 31.41 6.82
CA LEU A 843 10.49 32.62 7.39
C LEU A 843 10.84 33.67 6.32
N GLU A 844 11.31 33.23 5.15
CA GLU A 844 11.55 34.09 3.99
C GLU A 844 10.24 34.67 3.48
N ASN A 845 9.21 33.83 3.31
CA ASN A 845 7.87 34.22 2.92
C ASN A 845 7.24 35.19 3.94
N LEU A 846 7.43 34.98 5.24
CA LEU A 846 6.94 35.90 6.28
C LEU A 846 7.55 37.30 6.14
N ARG A 847 8.85 37.40 5.81
CA ARG A 847 9.50 38.71 5.61
C ARG A 847 8.95 39.41 4.36
N ALA A 848 8.87 38.69 3.26
CA ALA A 848 8.29 39.21 2.02
C ALA A 848 6.83 39.64 2.22
N PHE A 849 6.04 38.86 2.96
CA PHE A 849 4.67 39.20 3.34
C PHE A 849 4.62 40.50 4.16
N LEU A 850 5.47 40.67 5.16
CA LEU A 850 5.49 41.89 5.98
C LEU A 850 5.89 43.13 5.17
N GLU A 851 6.87 42.99 4.27
CA GLU A 851 7.27 44.06 3.33
C GLU A 851 6.13 44.42 2.37
N TYR A 852 5.44 43.41 1.82
CA TYR A 852 4.25 43.61 1.00
C TYR A 852 3.18 44.39 1.76
N ARG A 853 2.85 43.96 2.98
CA ARG A 853 1.83 44.62 3.79
C ARG A 853 2.22 46.07 4.12
N GLU A 854 3.49 46.36 4.36
CA GLU A 854 3.98 47.73 4.52
C GLU A 854 3.83 48.59 3.25
N SER A 855 3.85 48.00 2.06
CA SER A 855 3.71 48.75 0.81
C SER A 855 2.26 49.13 0.46
N VAL A 856 1.29 48.42 1.03
CA VAL A 856 -0.15 48.61 0.76
C VAL A 856 -0.85 49.45 1.85
N HIS A 857 -0.16 49.69 2.98
CA HIS A 857 -0.57 50.64 4.03
C HIS A 857 0.16 51.97 3.87
#